data_AF-A0A8B6CKL3-F1
#
_entry.id   AF-A0A8B6CKL3-F1
#
_cell.length_a   1.000
_cell.length_b   1.000
_cell.length_c   1.000
_cell.angle_alpha   90.00
_cell.angle_beta   90.00
_cell.angle_gamma   90.00
#
_symmetry.space_group_name_H-M   'P 1'
#
loop_
_entity.id
_entity.type
_entity.pdbx_description
1 polymer ?
#
loop_
_entity_poly.entity_id
_entity_poly.type
_entity_poly.pdbx_seq_one_letter_code
_entity_poly.pdbx_strand_id
1 'polypeptide(L)'
;VLIIECVHSIGLGYLVFKVLGELHAAYGIMALNTTCFIPSVLNIFPSRAKTNDNSGKKCWKTCRRVLNLIINILACMAQISVIPLIIYFGSIKMGVSTEETIYSICCVLFCSLSCWENFLPDGTTKNNTTHDTMARLKKVEQFILSIKFDLQESRPFITATSSLLKIGVTILIGFLLAEPDINLVTGWNSLTSDDILKFTPIICISTCSFMAYYMALTACRLKLQVISFSLACFLSTPVAVVIAMIGCEYNFLSTYSKNSLNCKEELSVDLNSYMYFIYGFILFISIYWISRHIWSPKQGRLEKADILFVNPLYCSILLEQHLLMNRRRHVRRIRKEVEHGVLFRIAVDENKTTLKKIPPMIYACATMWHENRQEMVQILKSLYRVDTDQFIRQRAIEAYILQNENKQVDTAAFEYYEFEAHILFDDAYELDDNEEEMVPNKFVRLFTDVMQEAANAIHKKNIELRRPRIIQSPYGAQLVFLLPGNNLMYVHLKDKNKIRHRKRWSQVMYMYYLLGYRLGNECKERIKLCLKEDKFDDHITWDTEKKDGKFGKSQIFNFLDDEVLYRAENTFILALDGDVDFTPKAVRLLVDKMVTDDQLGAACGRIHPIGKGPMVWYQKFEYAVAHWLQKSTEHVLGCVLCSPGCFSLFRGSALMDDNVMRKYTIKPTEASHHLMYDQGKIVK
;
A
#
# COMPACT_ATOMS: atom_id res chain seq x y z
N VAL A 1 -20.04 10.72 13.11
CA VAL A 1 -19.70 11.25 11.77
C VAL A 1 -20.59 12.43 11.40
N LEU A 2 -21.89 12.23 11.20
CA LEU A 2 -22.80 13.24 10.63
C LEU A 2 -22.71 14.60 11.33
N ILE A 3 -22.80 14.64 12.66
CA ILE A 3 -22.69 15.90 13.44
C ILE A 3 -21.39 16.66 13.16
N ILE A 4 -20.24 15.96 13.16
CA ILE A 4 -18.92 16.59 12.91
C ILE A 4 -18.88 17.18 11.49
N GLU A 5 -19.41 16.44 10.52
CA GLU A 5 -19.45 16.87 9.13
C GLU A 5 -20.45 18.03 8.91
N CYS A 6 -21.57 18.08 9.65
CA CYS A 6 -22.48 19.24 9.67
C CYS A 6 -21.77 20.48 10.20
N VAL A 7 -21.13 20.36 11.37
CA VAL A 7 -20.45 21.47 12.04
C VAL A 7 -19.32 22.01 11.17
N HIS A 8 -18.54 21.11 10.55
CA HIS A 8 -17.51 21.50 9.59
C HIS A 8 -18.10 22.26 8.39
N SER A 9 -19.20 21.78 7.80
CA SER A 9 -19.91 22.49 6.73
C SER A 9 -20.47 23.84 7.17
N ILE A 10 -20.89 23.96 8.44
CA ILE A 10 -21.33 25.25 9.01
C ILE A 10 -20.19 26.25 9.08
N GLY A 11 -19.04 25.83 9.62
CA GLY A 11 -17.84 26.65 9.65
C GLY A 11 -17.38 27.07 8.25
N LEU A 12 -17.35 26.13 7.31
CA LEU A 12 -16.94 26.40 5.93
C LEU A 12 -17.87 27.40 5.23
N GLY A 13 -19.18 27.27 5.42
CA GLY A 13 -20.17 28.20 4.86
C GLY A 13 -19.96 29.62 5.37
N TYR A 14 -19.82 29.80 6.68
CA TYR A 14 -19.57 31.12 7.27
C TYR A 14 -18.21 31.71 6.85
N LEU A 15 -17.16 30.88 6.76
CA LEU A 15 -15.83 31.29 6.30
C LEU A 15 -15.91 31.91 4.89
N VAL A 16 -16.65 31.28 3.99
CA VAL A 16 -16.71 31.65 2.57
C VAL A 16 -17.62 32.84 2.35
N PHE A 17 -18.84 32.79 2.88
CA PHE A 17 -19.87 33.80 2.58
C PHE A 17 -19.69 35.10 3.37
N LYS A 18 -19.09 35.06 4.57
CA LYS A 18 -18.95 36.23 5.44
C LYS A 18 -17.49 36.65 5.61
N VAL A 19 -16.63 35.75 6.11
CA VAL A 19 -15.25 36.12 6.49
C VAL A 19 -14.36 36.45 5.28
N LEU A 20 -14.30 35.57 4.27
CA LEU A 20 -13.48 35.80 3.07
C LEU A 20 -14.06 36.91 2.18
N GLY A 21 -15.38 37.13 2.25
CA GLY A 21 -16.07 38.19 1.51
C GLY A 21 -15.80 39.61 2.04
N GLU A 22 -15.25 39.75 3.24
CA GLU A 22 -14.92 41.06 3.84
C GLU A 22 -13.41 41.34 3.87
N LEU A 23 -12.58 40.30 3.73
CA LEU A 23 -11.12 40.41 3.77
C LEU A 23 -10.50 40.71 2.39
N HIS A 24 -9.37 41.41 2.40
CA HIS A 24 -8.52 41.56 1.22
C HIS A 24 -8.02 40.18 0.75
N ALA A 25 -7.97 39.95 -0.57
CA ALA A 25 -7.68 38.63 -1.14
C ALA A 25 -6.39 37.98 -0.62
N ALA A 26 -5.29 38.73 -0.53
CA ALA A 26 -4.01 38.23 0.00
C ALA A 26 -4.11 37.81 1.48
N TYR A 27 -4.81 38.60 2.30
CA TYR A 27 -5.02 38.28 3.72
C TYR A 27 -5.98 37.10 3.88
N GLY A 28 -7.01 36.99 3.03
CA GLY A 28 -7.93 35.86 2.99
C GLY A 28 -7.20 34.53 2.75
N ILE A 29 -6.27 34.48 1.79
CA ILE A 29 -5.45 33.28 1.53
C ILE A 29 -4.63 32.90 2.76
N MET A 30 -3.98 33.88 3.40
CA MET A 30 -3.19 33.64 4.60
C MET A 30 -4.06 33.19 5.79
N ALA A 31 -5.29 33.70 5.89
CA ALA A 31 -6.25 33.32 6.93
C ALA A 31 -6.72 31.87 6.81
N LEU A 32 -6.65 31.23 5.63
CA LEU A 32 -6.96 29.80 5.48
C LEU A 32 -6.02 28.90 6.32
N ASN A 33 -4.79 29.36 6.59
CA ASN A 33 -3.81 28.63 7.40
C ASN A 33 -4.14 28.59 8.90
N THR A 34 -5.22 29.25 9.33
CA THR A 34 -5.73 29.23 10.71
C THR A 34 -6.59 28.00 11.04
N THR A 35 -6.89 27.18 10.02
CA THR A 35 -7.82 26.05 10.12
C THR A 35 -7.25 24.82 10.83
N CYS A 36 -6.07 24.92 11.47
CA CYS A 36 -5.37 23.80 12.10
C CYS A 36 -5.35 23.84 13.64
N PHE A 37 -6.22 24.62 14.27
CA PHE A 37 -6.26 24.78 15.72
C PHE A 37 -6.45 23.46 16.50
N ILE A 38 -7.50 22.68 16.22
CA ILE A 38 -7.72 21.40 16.93
C ILE A 38 -6.56 20.41 16.73
N PRO A 39 -6.08 20.17 15.49
CA PRO A 39 -4.86 19.41 15.26
C PRO A 39 -3.64 19.89 16.04
N SER A 40 -3.43 21.20 16.18
CA SER A 40 -2.27 21.74 16.90
C SER A 40 -2.33 21.42 18.39
N VAL A 41 -3.52 21.51 19.00
CA VAL A 41 -3.74 21.14 20.41
C VAL A 41 -3.48 19.65 20.63
N LEU A 42 -4.02 18.79 19.76
CA LEU A 42 -3.86 17.34 19.88
C LEU A 42 -2.39 16.90 19.72
N ASN A 43 -1.61 17.58 18.87
CA ASN A 43 -0.21 17.26 18.62
C ASN A 43 0.73 17.62 19.80
N ILE A 44 0.27 18.39 20.80
CA ILE A 44 1.02 18.66 22.05
C ILE A 44 1.08 17.38 22.90
N PHE A 45 0.04 16.55 22.89
CA PHE A 45 0.01 15.32 23.68
C PHE A 45 0.96 14.29 23.07
N PRO A 46 2.04 13.91 23.79
CA PRO A 46 3.06 13.05 23.21
C PRO A 46 2.52 11.63 23.01
N SER A 47 2.58 11.14 21.77
CA SER A 47 2.47 9.71 21.49
C SER A 47 3.64 8.98 22.17
N ARG A 48 3.37 8.29 23.29
CA ARG A 48 4.33 7.40 23.98
C ARG A 48 4.52 6.11 23.18
N ALA A 49 4.98 6.21 21.94
CA ALA A 49 5.44 5.05 21.21
C ALA A 49 6.70 4.51 21.90
N LYS A 50 6.62 3.30 22.46
CA LYS A 50 7.81 2.50 22.83
C LYS A 50 8.58 2.21 21.55
N THR A 51 9.55 3.06 21.22
CA THR A 51 10.58 2.70 20.25
C THR A 51 11.55 1.77 20.97
N ASN A 52 11.46 0.46 20.70
CA ASN A 52 12.43 -0.56 21.13
C ASN A 52 13.76 -0.36 20.39
N ASP A 53 14.45 0.74 20.68
CA ASP A 53 15.68 1.11 20.00
C ASP A 53 16.76 1.38 21.06
N ASN A 54 17.42 0.29 21.46
CA ASN A 54 18.49 0.20 22.47
C ASN A 54 19.84 0.76 21.97
N SER A 55 19.81 1.82 21.16
CA SER A 55 21.00 2.54 20.69
C SER A 55 21.35 3.71 21.64
N GLY A 56 22.57 3.68 22.16
CA GLY A 56 23.08 4.40 23.35
C GLY A 56 23.25 5.92 23.29
N LYS A 57 22.23 6.67 22.85
CA LYS A 57 22.21 8.15 22.96
C LYS A 57 20.94 8.65 23.66
N LYS A 58 20.79 8.28 24.94
CA LYS A 58 19.61 8.60 25.76
C LYS A 58 19.40 10.13 25.91
N CYS A 59 20.48 10.89 26.08
CA CYS A 59 20.44 12.35 26.25
C CYS A 59 19.95 13.10 24.99
N TRP A 60 20.51 12.80 23.81
CA TRP A 60 20.09 13.42 22.54
C TRP A 60 18.63 13.09 22.19
N LYS A 61 18.17 11.87 22.47
CA LYS A 61 16.77 11.44 22.28
C LYS A 61 15.81 12.23 23.19
N THR A 62 16.18 12.46 24.45
CA THR A 62 15.37 13.26 25.39
C THR A 62 15.35 14.74 24.99
N CYS A 63 16.51 15.32 24.64
CA CYS A 63 16.59 16.71 24.20
C CYS A 63 15.75 16.96 22.93
N ARG A 64 15.81 16.06 21.94
CA ARG A 64 14.97 16.12 20.73
C ARG A 64 13.48 16.02 21.04
N ARG A 65 13.06 15.24 22.04
CA ARG A 65 11.66 15.16 22.48
C ARG A 65 11.19 16.46 23.12
N VAL A 66 11.99 17.05 24.00
CA VAL A 66 11.69 18.33 24.64
C VAL A 66 11.64 19.45 23.61
N LEU A 67 12.61 19.51 22.69
CA LEU A 67 12.61 20.49 21.60
C LEU A 67 11.35 20.36 20.72
N ASN A 68 10.97 19.13 20.35
CA ASN A 68 9.73 18.90 19.59
C ASN A 68 8.48 19.36 20.34
N LEU A 69 8.42 19.16 21.66
CA LEU A 69 7.32 19.61 22.49
C LEU A 69 7.24 21.15 22.52
N ILE A 70 8.38 21.83 22.72
CA ILE A 70 8.47 23.29 22.71
C ILE A 70 7.96 23.85 21.38
N ILE A 71 8.41 23.29 20.25
CA ILE A 71 7.99 23.77 18.93
C ILE A 71 6.50 23.46 18.67
N ASN A 72 5.97 22.33 19.15
CA ASN A 72 4.54 22.05 19.08
C ASN A 72 3.70 23.08 19.88
N ILE A 73 4.17 23.49 21.06
CA ILE A 73 3.53 24.54 21.86
C ILE A 73 3.58 25.88 21.12
N LEU A 74 4.73 26.25 20.56
CA LEU A 74 4.87 27.47 19.75
C LEU A 74 3.92 27.47 18.54
N ALA A 75 3.81 26.35 17.82
CA ALA A 75 2.89 26.22 16.69
C ALA A 75 1.43 26.34 17.12
N CYS A 76 1.06 25.80 18.30
CA CYS A 76 -0.28 25.96 18.84
C CYS A 76 -0.57 27.41 19.28
N MET A 77 0.41 28.09 19.89
CA MET A 77 0.26 29.51 20.24
C MET A 77 0.10 30.39 18.99
N ALA A 78 0.84 30.09 17.91
CA ALA A 78 0.66 30.77 16.63
C ALA A 78 -0.78 30.61 16.11
N GLN A 79 -1.37 29.41 16.16
CA GLN A 79 -2.76 29.19 15.76
C GLN A 79 -3.77 29.89 16.68
N ILE A 80 -3.53 29.95 17.99
CA ILE A 80 -4.38 30.65 18.97
C ILE A 80 -4.37 32.17 18.77
N SER A 81 -3.21 32.72 18.38
CA SER A 81 -3.02 34.17 18.22
C SER A 81 -3.96 34.83 17.21
N VAL A 82 -4.67 34.03 16.41
CA VAL A 82 -5.68 34.47 15.44
C VAL A 82 -6.90 35.05 16.15
N ILE A 83 -7.27 34.50 17.31
CA ILE A 83 -8.47 34.90 18.05
C ILE A 83 -8.36 36.36 18.56
N PRO A 84 -7.30 36.77 19.28
CA PRO A 84 -7.09 38.17 19.64
C PRO A 84 -7.04 39.11 18.44
N LEU A 85 -6.53 38.63 17.30
CA LEU A 85 -6.38 39.42 16.10
C LEU A 85 -7.75 39.70 15.46
N ILE A 86 -8.61 38.67 15.33
CA ILE A 86 -10.01 38.83 14.89
C ILE A 86 -10.76 39.80 15.80
N ILE A 87 -10.58 39.70 17.13
CA ILE A 87 -11.23 40.58 18.11
C ILE A 87 -10.73 42.03 17.96
N TYR A 88 -9.42 42.24 17.87
CA TYR A 88 -8.82 43.57 17.71
C TYR A 88 -9.29 44.26 16.42
N PHE A 89 -9.36 43.53 15.30
CA PHE A 89 -9.79 44.09 14.02
C PHE A 89 -11.30 44.34 13.95
N GLY A 90 -12.12 43.39 14.40
CA GLY A 90 -13.58 43.55 14.42
C GLY A 90 -14.02 44.70 15.32
N SER A 91 -13.42 44.80 16.50
CA SER A 91 -13.79 45.80 17.51
C SER A 91 -13.33 47.22 17.18
N ILE A 92 -12.09 47.41 16.70
CA ILE A 92 -11.45 48.74 16.67
C ILE A 92 -11.46 49.38 15.26
N LYS A 93 -11.31 48.59 14.19
CA LYS A 93 -11.20 49.14 12.82
C LYS A 93 -12.51 49.11 12.02
N MET A 94 -13.34 48.08 12.22
CA MET A 94 -14.51 47.83 11.38
C MET A 94 -15.86 48.12 12.07
N GLY A 95 -15.86 48.44 13.37
CA GLY A 95 -17.10 48.71 14.13
C GLY A 95 -18.08 47.52 14.17
N VAL A 96 -17.55 46.30 14.10
CA VAL A 96 -18.31 45.05 13.97
C VAL A 96 -18.92 44.68 15.33
N SER A 97 -20.13 44.12 15.29
CA SER A 97 -20.86 43.70 16.49
C SER A 97 -20.12 42.62 17.29
N THR A 98 -20.35 42.57 18.61
CA THR A 98 -19.80 41.51 19.49
C THR A 98 -20.26 40.11 19.08
N GLU A 99 -21.41 39.99 18.43
CA GLU A 99 -21.93 38.71 17.93
C GLU A 99 -21.16 38.20 16.70
N GLU A 100 -20.88 39.06 15.72
CA GLU A 100 -20.14 38.69 14.50
C GLU A 100 -18.69 38.29 14.78
N THR A 101 -18.06 38.87 15.81
CA THR A 101 -16.73 38.47 16.27
C THR A 101 -16.74 37.07 16.90
N ILE A 102 -17.79 36.72 17.67
CA ILE A 102 -17.97 35.37 18.23
C ILE A 102 -18.18 34.34 17.10
N TYR A 103 -19.03 34.63 16.12
CA TYR A 103 -19.25 33.72 14.98
C TYR A 103 -17.98 33.47 14.16
N SER A 104 -17.14 34.49 13.98
CA SER A 104 -15.85 34.38 13.29
C SER A 104 -14.88 33.46 14.02
N ILE A 105 -14.85 33.48 15.36
CA ILE A 105 -14.05 32.57 16.18
C ILE A 105 -14.60 31.13 16.08
N CYS A 106 -15.92 30.96 16.19
CA CYS A 106 -16.57 29.64 16.04
C CYS A 106 -16.30 29.02 14.67
N CYS A 107 -16.26 29.83 13.61
CA CYS A 107 -15.97 29.41 12.25
C CYS A 107 -14.59 28.75 12.12
N VAL A 108 -13.53 29.37 12.65
CA VAL A 108 -12.16 28.81 12.63
C VAL A 108 -12.11 27.47 13.39
N LEU A 109 -12.76 27.40 14.55
CA LEU A 109 -12.86 26.17 15.34
C LEU A 109 -13.56 25.04 14.56
N PHE A 110 -14.70 25.35 13.93
CA PHE A 110 -15.49 24.37 13.18
C PHE A 110 -14.77 23.86 11.92
N CYS A 111 -14.04 24.72 11.21
CA CYS A 111 -13.20 24.31 10.08
C CYS A 111 -12.12 23.30 10.49
N SER A 112 -11.56 23.43 11.71
CA SER A 112 -10.48 22.57 12.21
C SER A 112 -10.92 21.16 12.66
N LEU A 113 -12.24 20.90 12.73
CA LEU A 113 -12.80 19.61 13.16
C LEU A 113 -12.72 18.48 12.11
N SER A 114 -12.37 18.74 10.85
CA SER A 114 -12.48 17.73 9.79
C SER A 114 -11.48 16.56 9.93
N CYS A 115 -10.28 16.81 10.45
CA CYS A 115 -9.15 15.86 10.40
C CYS A 115 -8.50 15.57 11.77
N TRP A 116 -9.19 15.86 12.87
CA TRP A 116 -8.69 15.69 14.24
C TRP A 116 -8.19 14.27 14.56
N GLU A 117 -8.83 13.24 13.99
CA GLU A 117 -8.52 11.82 14.21
C GLU A 117 -7.06 11.43 13.94
N ASN A 118 -6.42 12.14 13.00
CA ASN A 118 -5.06 11.88 12.58
C ASN A 118 -4.01 12.29 13.64
N PHE A 119 -4.39 13.20 14.55
CA PHE A 119 -3.48 13.83 15.51
C PHE A 119 -3.63 13.28 16.94
N LEU A 120 -4.52 12.31 17.16
CA LEU A 120 -4.62 11.61 18.44
C LEU A 120 -3.37 10.75 18.73
N PRO A 121 -2.85 10.76 19.98
CA PRO A 121 -1.67 10.00 20.35
C PRO A 121 -1.91 8.48 20.30
N ASP A 122 -0.90 7.73 19.85
CA ASP A 122 -0.98 6.29 19.60
C ASP A 122 -0.58 5.38 20.79
N GLY A 123 -0.44 5.93 21.99
CA GLY A 123 0.22 5.23 23.10
C GLY A 123 -0.73 4.89 24.24
N THR A 124 -1.02 3.61 24.46
CA THR A 124 -1.64 3.17 25.72
C THR A 124 -0.60 3.10 26.84
N THR A 125 -0.98 3.60 28.01
CA THR A 125 -0.21 3.43 29.25
C THR A 125 -0.47 2.05 29.87
N LYS A 126 0.34 1.03 29.51
CA LYS A 126 0.59 -0.07 30.45
C LYS A 126 1.46 0.49 31.58
N ASN A 127 0.84 0.99 32.64
CA ASN A 127 1.46 1.15 33.96
C ASN A 127 0.35 1.07 35.03
N ASN A 128 0.51 0.09 35.92
CA ASN A 128 -0.25 -0.13 37.14
C ASN A 128 0.18 0.89 38.20
N THR A 129 -0.21 2.15 38.07
CA THR A 129 0.02 3.15 39.12
C THR A 129 -1.27 3.80 39.56
N THR A 130 -1.53 3.62 40.84
CA THR A 130 -2.66 4.03 41.69
C THR A 130 -2.65 5.54 41.93
N HIS A 131 -3.28 6.31 41.04
CA HIS A 131 -3.67 7.69 41.34
C HIS A 131 -5.02 8.02 40.66
N ASP A 132 -6.02 8.40 41.46
CA ASP A 132 -7.43 8.59 41.05
C ASP A 132 -7.65 9.65 39.96
N THR A 133 -6.78 10.66 39.87
CA THR A 133 -6.84 11.68 38.82
C THR A 133 -6.47 11.13 37.43
N MET A 134 -5.61 10.11 37.38
CA MET A 134 -5.18 9.47 36.13
C MET A 134 -6.22 8.48 35.59
N ALA A 135 -7.12 7.98 36.45
CA ALA A 135 -8.22 7.10 36.06
C ALA A 135 -9.29 7.84 35.24
N ARG A 136 -9.61 9.09 35.58
CA ARG A 136 -10.57 9.92 34.80
C ARG A 136 -10.04 10.25 33.42
N LEU A 137 -8.75 10.62 33.31
CA LEU A 137 -8.10 10.89 32.03
C LEU A 137 -8.05 9.63 31.14
N LYS A 138 -7.77 8.45 31.72
CA LYS A 138 -7.82 7.17 30.99
C LYS A 138 -9.22 6.85 30.45
N LYS A 139 -10.30 7.13 31.19
CA LYS A 139 -11.68 6.95 30.71
C LYS A 139 -11.98 7.85 29.50
N VAL A 140 -11.56 9.11 29.55
CA VAL A 140 -11.72 10.05 28.43
C VAL A 140 -10.91 9.61 27.21
N GLU A 141 -9.66 9.17 27.41
CA GLU A 141 -8.81 8.63 26.35
C GLU A 141 -9.44 7.38 25.70
N GLN A 142 -9.96 6.45 26.50
CA GLN A 142 -10.66 5.25 26.02
C GLN A 142 -11.93 5.59 25.24
N PHE A 143 -12.70 6.57 25.70
CA PHE A 143 -13.90 7.05 25.01
C PHE A 143 -13.56 7.72 23.66
N ILE A 144 -12.48 8.50 23.60
CA ILE A 144 -12.02 9.08 22.34
C ILE A 144 -11.53 7.99 21.36
N LEU A 145 -10.84 6.97 21.87
CA LEU A 145 -10.40 5.82 21.05
C LEU A 145 -11.58 4.98 20.56
N SER A 146 -12.65 4.81 21.34
CA SER A 146 -13.86 4.12 20.91
C SER A 146 -14.55 4.88 19.77
N ILE A 147 -14.70 6.19 19.92
CA ILE A 147 -15.23 7.07 18.86
C ILE A 147 -14.38 6.93 17.58
N LYS A 148 -13.05 6.95 17.70
CA LYS A 148 -12.16 6.79 16.54
C LYS A 148 -12.30 5.42 15.87
N PHE A 149 -12.45 4.34 16.65
CA PHE A 149 -12.69 3.00 16.11
C PHE A 149 -14.02 2.94 15.34
N ASP A 150 -15.11 3.41 15.96
CA ASP A 150 -16.45 3.42 15.34
C ASP A 150 -16.47 4.28 14.06
N LEU A 151 -15.74 5.41 14.06
CA LEU A 151 -15.59 6.27 12.87
C LEU A 151 -14.83 5.54 11.74
N GLN A 152 -13.75 4.81 12.06
CA GLN A 152 -12.98 4.07 11.06
C GLN A 152 -13.80 2.95 10.40
N GLU A 153 -14.61 2.23 11.17
CA GLU A 153 -15.43 1.13 10.68
C GLU A 153 -16.64 1.62 9.87
N SER A 154 -17.26 2.72 10.29
CA SER A 154 -18.51 3.21 9.69
C SER A 154 -18.31 4.17 8.49
N ARG A 155 -17.12 4.77 8.32
CA ARG A 155 -16.81 5.71 7.22
C ARG A 155 -17.21 5.25 5.82
N PRO A 156 -16.88 4.03 5.33
CA PRO A 156 -17.23 3.63 3.96
C PRO A 156 -18.73 3.60 3.70
N PHE A 157 -19.55 3.37 4.74
CA PHE A 157 -21.02 3.36 4.62
C PHE A 157 -21.62 4.76 4.77
N ILE A 158 -21.05 5.60 5.65
CA ILE A 158 -21.64 6.89 6.01
C ILE A 158 -21.24 8.02 5.04
N THR A 159 -20.12 7.89 4.30
CA THR A 159 -19.64 8.95 3.39
C THR A 159 -20.68 9.43 2.39
N ALA A 160 -21.44 8.53 1.76
CA ALA A 160 -22.47 8.91 0.78
C ALA A 160 -23.58 9.75 1.44
N THR A 161 -24.12 9.28 2.58
CA THR A 161 -25.17 9.99 3.33
C THR A 161 -24.67 11.32 3.88
N SER A 162 -23.43 11.37 4.35
CA SER A 162 -22.82 12.60 4.85
C SER A 162 -22.67 13.65 3.75
N SER A 163 -22.31 13.27 2.54
CA SER A 163 -22.16 14.22 1.42
C SER A 163 -23.49 14.88 1.05
N LEU A 164 -24.59 14.11 1.00
CA LEU A 164 -25.92 14.67 0.75
C LEU A 164 -26.33 15.65 1.85
N LEU A 165 -26.05 15.31 3.10
CA LEU A 165 -26.34 16.19 4.22
C LEU A 165 -25.52 17.48 4.15
N LYS A 166 -24.22 17.40 3.80
CA LYS A 166 -23.37 18.59 3.62
C LYS A 166 -23.95 19.55 2.60
N ILE A 167 -24.43 19.03 1.46
CA ILE A 167 -25.06 19.84 0.42
C ILE A 167 -26.27 20.59 1.01
N GLY A 168 -27.16 19.88 1.70
CA GLY A 168 -28.33 20.48 2.36
C GLY A 168 -27.95 21.56 3.39
N VAL A 169 -26.97 21.29 4.24
CA VAL A 169 -26.47 22.26 5.25
C VAL A 169 -25.86 23.50 4.58
N THR A 170 -25.06 23.32 3.52
CA THR A 170 -24.46 24.46 2.81
C THR A 170 -25.50 25.34 2.13
N ILE A 171 -26.56 24.75 1.57
CA ILE A 171 -27.68 25.49 0.96
C ILE A 171 -28.43 26.27 2.04
N LEU A 172 -28.74 25.63 3.17
CA LEU A 172 -29.44 26.28 4.29
C LEU A 172 -28.67 27.49 4.82
N ILE A 173 -27.35 27.37 4.98
CA ILE A 173 -26.51 28.47 5.48
C ILE A 173 -26.38 29.58 4.45
N GLY A 174 -26.23 29.23 3.18
CA GLY A 174 -26.26 30.21 2.10
C GLY A 174 -27.57 31.00 2.12
N PHE A 175 -28.71 30.36 2.36
CA PHE A 175 -30.00 31.02 2.50
C PHE A 175 -30.09 31.91 3.74
N LEU A 176 -29.59 31.44 4.90
CA LEU A 176 -29.60 32.21 6.14
C LEU A 176 -28.69 33.45 6.10
N LEU A 177 -27.62 33.41 5.31
CA LEU A 177 -26.66 34.51 5.14
C LEU A 177 -27.01 35.43 3.96
N ALA A 178 -27.93 35.02 3.08
CA ALA A 178 -28.42 35.86 1.99
C ALA A 178 -29.44 36.88 2.49
N GLU A 179 -29.51 38.05 1.85
CA GLU A 179 -30.54 39.05 2.11
C GLU A 179 -31.96 38.47 1.90
N PRO A 180 -32.96 38.90 2.68
CA PRO A 180 -34.26 38.21 2.82
C PRO A 180 -35.15 38.20 1.56
N ASP A 181 -34.75 38.80 0.45
CA ASP A 181 -35.59 38.99 -0.74
C ASP A 181 -35.43 37.92 -1.85
N ILE A 182 -34.62 36.86 -1.64
CA ILE A 182 -34.36 35.85 -2.68
C ILE A 182 -35.31 34.65 -2.58
N ASN A 183 -36.36 34.65 -3.41
CA ASN A 183 -37.19 33.47 -3.65
C ASN A 183 -36.44 32.45 -4.54
N LEU A 184 -36.23 31.23 -4.04
CA LEU A 184 -35.49 30.15 -4.73
C LEU A 184 -36.09 29.79 -6.11
N VAL A 185 -37.42 29.86 -6.22
CA VAL A 185 -38.17 29.52 -7.44
C VAL A 185 -38.03 30.62 -8.50
N THR A 186 -37.99 31.90 -8.10
CA THR A 186 -37.78 33.01 -9.04
C THR A 186 -36.33 33.08 -9.50
N GLY A 187 -35.37 32.76 -8.61
CA GLY A 187 -33.94 32.72 -8.94
C GLY A 187 -33.56 31.62 -9.94
N TRP A 188 -34.24 30.47 -9.91
CA TRP A 188 -34.04 29.41 -10.92
C TRP A 188 -34.61 29.80 -12.29
N ASN A 189 -35.77 30.47 -12.30
CA ASN A 189 -36.43 30.88 -13.53
C ASN A 189 -35.82 32.15 -14.17
N SER A 190 -34.99 32.90 -13.44
CA SER A 190 -34.28 34.09 -13.94
C SER A 190 -32.86 33.80 -14.41
N LEU A 191 -32.44 32.54 -14.54
CA LEU A 191 -31.06 32.17 -14.89
C LEU A 191 -30.77 32.51 -16.36
N THR A 192 -30.10 33.63 -16.61
CA THR A 192 -29.69 34.05 -17.96
C THR A 192 -28.29 33.50 -18.29
N SER A 193 -27.89 33.52 -19.57
CA SER A 193 -26.52 33.14 -19.98
C SER A 193 -25.43 33.99 -19.31
N ASP A 194 -25.74 35.23 -18.95
CA ASP A 194 -24.86 36.13 -18.21
C ASP A 194 -24.71 35.75 -16.73
N ASP A 195 -25.68 35.01 -16.16
CA ASP A 195 -25.58 34.48 -14.80
C ASP A 195 -24.70 33.23 -14.73
N ILE A 196 -24.61 32.45 -15.81
CA ILE A 196 -23.67 31.31 -15.90
C ILE A 196 -22.23 31.79 -15.74
N LEU A 197 -21.89 32.96 -16.31
CA LEU A 197 -20.57 33.58 -16.14
C LEU A 197 -20.24 33.90 -14.68
N LYS A 198 -21.24 34.21 -13.84
CA LYS A 198 -21.06 34.44 -12.39
C LYS A 198 -20.72 33.17 -11.62
N PHE A 199 -21.14 31.99 -12.10
CA PHE A 199 -20.82 30.69 -11.48
C PHE A 199 -19.46 30.11 -11.93
N THR A 200 -18.84 30.67 -12.96
CA THR A 200 -17.55 30.23 -13.52
C THR A 200 -16.44 30.03 -12.46
N PRO A 201 -16.23 30.93 -11.49
CA PRO A 201 -15.19 30.76 -10.48
C PRO A 201 -15.42 29.54 -9.58
N ILE A 202 -16.69 29.24 -9.25
CA ILE A 202 -17.08 28.10 -8.42
C ILE A 202 -16.91 26.78 -9.19
N ILE A 203 -17.26 26.77 -10.47
CA ILE A 203 -17.04 25.59 -11.32
C ILE A 203 -15.54 25.35 -11.48
N CYS A 204 -14.75 26.40 -11.75
CA CYS A 204 -13.30 26.33 -11.90
C CYS A 204 -12.61 25.84 -10.62
N ILE A 205 -12.94 26.38 -9.45
CA ILE A 205 -12.32 25.94 -8.19
C ILE A 205 -12.66 24.48 -7.89
N SER A 206 -13.88 24.04 -8.20
CA SER A 206 -14.31 22.65 -7.98
C SER A 206 -13.59 21.67 -8.91
N THR A 207 -13.48 21.97 -10.20
CA THR A 207 -12.79 21.11 -11.19
C THR A 207 -11.28 21.08 -10.97
N CYS A 208 -10.65 22.23 -10.70
CA CYS A 208 -9.23 22.32 -10.37
C CYS A 208 -8.93 21.54 -9.10
N SER A 209 -9.77 21.64 -8.07
CA SER A 209 -9.59 20.91 -6.81
C SER A 209 -9.73 19.41 -6.96
N PHE A 210 -10.70 18.96 -7.77
CA PHE A 210 -10.85 17.54 -8.11
C PHE A 210 -9.59 16.99 -8.80
N MET A 211 -9.10 17.70 -9.81
CA MET A 211 -7.90 17.30 -10.56
C MET A 211 -6.67 17.27 -9.65
N ALA A 212 -6.48 18.30 -8.82
CA ALA A 212 -5.38 18.39 -7.87
C ALA A 212 -5.43 17.28 -6.81
N TYR A 213 -6.61 16.96 -6.28
CA TYR A 213 -6.80 15.81 -5.38
C TYR A 213 -6.42 14.48 -6.06
N TYR A 214 -6.85 14.28 -7.31
CA TYR A 214 -6.51 13.07 -8.06
C TYR A 214 -5.00 12.95 -8.32
N MET A 215 -4.33 14.05 -8.68
CA MET A 215 -2.87 14.10 -8.83
C MET A 215 -2.15 13.85 -7.50
N ALA A 216 -2.62 14.42 -6.40
CA ALA A 216 -2.09 14.17 -5.05
C ALA A 216 -2.21 12.69 -4.65
N LEU A 217 -3.35 12.06 -4.94
CA LEU A 217 -3.59 10.65 -4.67
C LEU A 217 -2.67 9.74 -5.49
N THR A 218 -2.51 10.02 -6.79
CA THR A 218 -1.62 9.24 -7.66
C THR A 218 -0.16 9.40 -7.27
N ALA A 219 0.29 10.62 -6.94
CA ALA A 219 1.63 10.88 -6.41
C ALA A 219 1.91 10.07 -5.14
N CYS A 220 0.94 10.03 -4.21
CA CYS A 220 1.03 9.19 -3.01
C CYS A 220 1.12 7.70 -3.38
N ARG A 221 0.24 7.18 -4.25
CA ARG A 221 0.26 5.76 -4.67
C ARG A 221 1.58 5.32 -5.30
N LEU A 222 2.23 6.22 -6.04
CA LEU A 222 3.47 5.96 -6.77
C LEU A 222 4.75 6.17 -5.93
N LYS A 223 4.63 6.49 -4.63
CA LYS A 223 5.77 6.86 -3.75
C LYS A 223 6.53 8.12 -4.19
N LEU A 224 5.91 9.01 -4.96
CA LEU A 224 6.45 10.32 -5.34
C LEU A 224 6.04 11.44 -4.38
N GLN A 225 5.68 11.09 -3.14
CA GLN A 225 5.06 12.00 -2.17
C GLN A 225 5.92 13.24 -1.90
N VAL A 226 7.21 13.11 -1.65
CA VAL A 226 8.06 14.25 -1.24
C VAL A 226 8.10 15.34 -2.32
N ILE A 227 8.29 14.94 -3.58
CA ILE A 227 8.46 15.88 -4.70
C ILE A 227 7.12 16.35 -5.24
N SER A 228 6.17 15.45 -5.49
CA SER A 228 4.94 15.76 -6.22
C SER A 228 3.73 16.07 -5.32
N PHE A 229 3.82 15.80 -4.01
CA PHE A 229 2.74 16.09 -3.06
C PHE A 229 3.19 17.11 -2.01
N SER A 230 4.23 16.82 -1.23
CA SER A 230 4.68 17.64 -0.11
C SER A 230 5.23 19.01 -0.56
N LEU A 231 6.15 19.01 -1.53
CA LEU A 231 6.72 20.23 -2.08
C LEU A 231 5.68 21.06 -2.85
N ALA A 232 4.80 20.40 -3.60
CA ALA A 232 3.72 21.06 -4.33
C ALA A 232 2.74 21.78 -3.39
N CYS A 233 2.35 21.13 -2.28
CA CYS A 233 1.56 21.80 -1.24
C CYS A 233 2.34 22.99 -0.66
N PHE A 234 3.60 22.79 -0.27
CA PHE A 234 4.42 23.85 0.36
C PHE A 234 4.54 25.12 -0.50
N LEU A 235 4.64 24.98 -1.82
CA LEU A 235 4.72 26.11 -2.74
C LEU A 235 3.36 26.76 -3.04
N SER A 236 2.24 26.09 -2.76
CA SER A 236 0.91 26.55 -3.20
C SER A 236 0.46 27.85 -2.53
N THR A 237 0.50 27.96 -1.19
CA THR A 237 0.15 29.21 -0.48
C THR A 237 1.03 30.40 -0.91
N PRO A 238 2.38 30.33 -0.91
CA PRO A 238 3.22 31.46 -1.33
C PRO A 238 2.95 31.91 -2.76
N VAL A 239 2.82 30.97 -3.69
CA VAL A 239 2.51 31.27 -5.10
C VAL A 239 1.12 31.91 -5.22
N ALA A 240 0.12 31.41 -4.49
CA ALA A 240 -1.22 31.99 -4.48
C ALA A 240 -1.24 33.43 -3.95
N VAL A 241 -0.49 33.73 -2.88
CA VAL A 241 -0.36 35.10 -2.34
C VAL A 241 0.30 36.03 -3.37
N VAL A 242 1.38 35.60 -4.03
CA VAL A 242 2.04 36.39 -5.09
C VAL A 242 1.11 36.66 -6.27
N ILE A 243 0.38 35.64 -6.73
CA ILE A 243 -0.59 35.79 -7.81
C ILE A 243 -1.72 36.74 -7.41
N ALA A 244 -2.21 36.66 -6.17
CA ALA A 244 -3.26 37.57 -5.68
C ALA A 244 -2.77 39.02 -5.59
N MET A 245 -1.52 39.26 -5.16
CA MET A 245 -0.94 40.60 -5.12
C MET A 245 -0.78 41.20 -6.52
N ILE A 246 -0.19 40.46 -7.45
CA ILE A 246 -0.07 40.88 -8.86
C ILE A 246 -1.47 41.08 -9.48
N GLY A 247 -2.43 40.22 -9.11
CA GLY A 247 -3.81 40.30 -9.55
C GLY A 247 -4.51 41.58 -9.10
N CYS A 248 -4.26 42.04 -7.87
CA CYS A 248 -4.79 43.30 -7.37
C CYS A 248 -4.08 44.53 -7.97
N GLU A 249 -2.77 44.45 -8.25
CA GLU A 249 -1.99 45.57 -8.81
C GLU A 249 -2.29 45.79 -10.31
N TYR A 250 -2.33 44.72 -11.10
CA TYR A 250 -2.47 44.79 -12.56
C TYR A 250 -3.88 44.46 -13.06
N ASN A 251 -4.81 44.09 -12.17
CA ASN A 251 -6.20 43.73 -12.48
C ASN A 251 -6.36 42.66 -13.59
N PHE A 252 -5.33 41.86 -13.88
CA PHE A 252 -5.36 40.89 -14.99
C PHE A 252 -6.43 39.78 -14.82
N LEU A 253 -6.85 39.52 -13.58
CA LEU A 253 -7.90 38.55 -13.25
C LEU A 253 -9.32 39.11 -13.47
N SER A 254 -9.49 40.43 -13.50
CA SER A 254 -10.78 41.08 -13.75
C SER A 254 -11.30 40.84 -15.18
N THR A 255 -10.42 40.54 -16.13
CA THR A 255 -10.76 40.17 -17.51
C THR A 255 -11.59 38.89 -17.60
N TYR A 256 -11.46 37.98 -16.63
CA TYR A 256 -12.11 36.67 -16.63
C TYR A 256 -13.24 36.53 -15.58
N SER A 257 -13.37 37.50 -14.66
CA SER A 257 -14.42 37.53 -13.64
C SER A 257 -14.91 38.95 -13.42
N LYS A 258 -16.21 39.21 -13.68
CA LYS A 258 -16.87 40.50 -13.41
C LYS A 258 -16.92 40.84 -11.91
N ASN A 259 -16.81 39.85 -11.03
CA ASN A 259 -16.63 40.05 -9.60
C ASN A 259 -15.12 40.17 -9.34
N SER A 260 -14.66 41.40 -9.16
CA SER A 260 -13.28 41.69 -8.79
C SER A 260 -12.94 40.99 -7.48
N LEU A 261 -11.71 40.48 -7.36
CA LEU A 261 -11.12 40.22 -6.05
C LEU A 261 -11.40 41.44 -5.16
N ASN A 262 -11.73 41.23 -3.89
CA ASN A 262 -11.80 42.32 -2.92
C ASN A 262 -10.37 42.85 -2.71
N CYS A 263 -9.97 43.74 -3.60
CA CYS A 263 -8.80 44.59 -3.51
C CYS A 263 -9.27 45.98 -3.04
N LYS A 264 -10.13 46.01 -2.01
CA LYS A 264 -10.62 47.25 -1.42
C LYS A 264 -9.43 47.88 -0.68
N GLU A 265 -9.10 49.10 -1.09
CA GLU A 265 -7.92 49.91 -0.75
C GLU A 265 -6.63 49.55 -1.50
N GLU A 266 -5.98 50.58 -2.06
CA GLU A 266 -4.57 50.52 -2.45
C GLU A 266 -3.78 49.99 -1.26
N LEU A 267 -2.95 48.98 -1.48
CA LEU A 267 -2.01 48.45 -0.50
C LEU A 267 -0.97 49.54 -0.21
N SER A 268 -1.35 50.58 0.54
CA SER A 268 -0.40 51.54 1.09
C SER A 268 0.59 50.74 1.93
N VAL A 269 1.88 50.91 1.62
CA VAL A 269 2.99 50.26 2.29
C VAL A 269 3.18 50.92 3.67
N ASP A 270 2.18 50.76 4.54
CA ASP A 270 2.24 51.17 5.92
C ASP A 270 2.93 50.08 6.77
N LEU A 271 3.56 50.47 7.88
CA LEU A 271 4.17 49.52 8.83
C LEU A 271 3.21 48.40 9.26
N ASN A 272 1.90 48.70 9.31
CA ASN A 272 0.85 47.74 9.65
C ASN A 272 0.69 46.65 8.58
N SER A 273 0.87 46.98 7.29
CA SER A 273 0.76 46.05 6.17
C SER A 273 1.80 44.93 6.24
N TYR A 274 3.05 45.28 6.60
CA TYR A 274 4.16 44.32 6.75
C TYR A 274 3.95 43.34 7.91
N MET A 275 3.34 43.80 9.01
CA MET A 275 3.04 42.96 10.17
C MET A 275 2.07 41.81 9.81
N TYR A 276 1.12 42.01 8.91
CA TYR A 276 0.22 40.94 8.45
C TYR A 276 0.94 39.86 7.63
N PHE A 277 1.90 40.26 6.79
CA PHE A 277 2.70 39.30 6.02
C PHE A 277 3.56 38.44 6.94
N ILE A 278 4.22 39.05 7.93
CA ILE A 278 4.94 38.31 8.97
C ILE A 278 3.99 37.35 9.69
N TYR A 279 2.81 37.83 10.06
CA TYR A 279 1.83 37.06 10.79
C TYR A 279 1.35 35.82 10.01
N GLY A 280 0.93 36.00 8.76
CA GLY A 280 0.51 34.85 7.96
C GLY A 280 1.69 33.94 7.56
N PHE A 281 2.93 34.44 7.53
CA PHE A 281 4.11 33.59 7.39
C PHE A 281 4.35 32.71 8.64
N ILE A 282 4.13 33.24 9.85
CA ILE A 282 4.17 32.46 11.09
C ILE A 282 3.08 31.37 11.06
N LEU A 283 1.87 31.72 10.63
CA LEU A 283 0.78 30.75 10.47
C LEU A 283 1.13 29.67 9.42
N PHE A 284 1.71 30.06 8.29
CA PHE A 284 2.18 29.13 7.26
C PHE A 284 3.24 28.15 7.81
N ILE A 285 4.25 28.62 8.55
CA ILE A 285 5.24 27.73 9.16
C ILE A 285 4.57 26.77 10.15
N SER A 286 3.58 27.24 10.92
CA SER A 286 2.91 26.44 11.93
C SER A 286 2.14 25.24 11.34
N ILE A 287 1.41 25.41 10.22
CA ILE A 287 0.66 24.31 9.58
C ILE A 287 1.59 23.24 8.99
N TYR A 288 2.71 23.66 8.39
CA TYR A 288 3.72 22.74 7.86
C TYR A 288 4.50 22.00 8.95
N TRP A 289 4.72 22.65 10.10
CA TRP A 289 5.28 21.98 11.27
C TRP A 289 4.35 20.89 11.82
N ILE A 290 3.07 21.22 11.98
CA ILE A 290 2.04 20.26 12.43
C ILE A 290 1.98 19.07 11.45
N SER A 291 2.06 19.35 10.15
CA SER A 291 1.96 18.38 9.06
C SER A 291 3.30 17.76 8.62
N ARG A 292 4.34 17.82 9.48
CA ARG A 292 5.70 17.34 9.16
C ARG A 292 5.78 15.86 8.75
N HIS A 293 4.79 15.04 9.12
CA HIS A 293 4.73 13.61 8.78
C HIS A 293 4.66 13.37 7.28
N ILE A 294 4.17 14.34 6.51
CA ILE A 294 4.07 14.28 5.05
C ILE A 294 5.45 14.25 4.38
N TRP A 295 6.49 14.75 5.04
CA TRP A 295 7.86 14.72 4.50
C TRP A 295 8.56 13.39 4.73
N SER A 296 8.00 12.49 5.54
CA SER A 296 8.60 11.19 5.89
C SER A 296 7.61 10.04 5.68
N PRO A 297 7.29 9.68 4.42
CA PRO A 297 6.32 8.64 4.12
C PRO A 297 6.80 7.26 4.59
N LYS A 298 5.93 6.53 5.30
CA LYS A 298 6.16 5.13 5.74
C LYS A 298 5.04 4.22 5.22
N GLN A 299 5.01 4.00 3.91
CA GLN A 299 3.92 3.26 3.25
C GLN A 299 4.41 2.27 2.18
N GLY A 300 3.55 1.30 1.87
CA GLY A 300 3.66 0.40 0.74
C GLY A 300 3.46 1.11 -0.61
N ARG A 301 3.72 0.39 -1.71
CA ARG A 301 3.51 0.88 -3.07
C ARG A 301 2.09 0.52 -3.52
N LEU A 302 1.40 1.44 -4.19
CA LEU A 302 0.02 1.24 -4.69
C LEU A 302 -1.04 0.94 -3.60
N GLU A 303 -0.89 1.50 -2.41
CA GLU A 303 -1.92 1.37 -1.37
C GLU A 303 -3.25 2.05 -1.77
N LYS A 304 -4.37 1.49 -1.27
CA LYS A 304 -5.70 2.04 -1.48
C LYS A 304 -5.87 3.42 -0.80
N ALA A 305 -6.77 4.25 -1.32
CA ALA A 305 -6.92 5.63 -0.87
C ALA A 305 -7.36 5.75 0.61
N ASP A 306 -8.17 4.80 1.08
CA ASP A 306 -8.62 4.64 2.47
C ASP A 306 -7.49 4.29 3.44
N ILE A 307 -6.40 3.68 2.95
CA ILE A 307 -5.18 3.44 3.74
C ILE A 307 -4.30 4.69 3.77
N LEU A 308 -4.29 5.46 2.68
CA LEU A 308 -3.45 6.65 2.53
C LEU A 308 -4.03 7.88 3.26
N PHE A 309 -5.34 8.09 3.22
CA PHE A 309 -6.03 9.24 3.80
C PHE A 309 -6.99 8.80 4.91
N VAL A 310 -7.22 9.67 5.90
CA VAL A 310 -8.20 9.39 6.97
C VAL A 310 -9.61 9.42 6.39
N ASN A 311 -9.90 10.45 5.61
CA ASN A 311 -11.12 10.64 4.84
C ASN A 311 -10.80 10.50 3.35
N PRO A 312 -11.42 9.58 2.60
CA PRO A 312 -11.19 9.48 1.16
C PRO A 312 -11.80 10.65 0.36
N LEU A 313 -12.62 11.50 0.99
CA LEU A 313 -13.17 12.70 0.34
C LEU A 313 -12.18 13.87 0.39
N TYR A 314 -12.42 14.91 -0.40
CA TYR A 314 -11.65 16.15 -0.40
C TYR A 314 -12.56 17.35 -0.11
N CYS A 315 -11.97 18.44 0.39
CA CYS A 315 -12.62 19.75 0.49
C CYS A 315 -12.13 20.63 -0.65
N SER A 316 -13.03 21.14 -1.51
CA SER A 316 -12.64 21.98 -2.65
C SER A 316 -12.10 23.34 -2.22
N ILE A 317 -12.61 23.92 -1.14
CA ILE A 317 -12.27 25.28 -0.71
C ILE A 317 -10.95 25.29 0.06
N LEU A 318 -10.79 24.35 1.00
CA LEU A 318 -9.59 24.19 1.84
C LEU A 318 -8.73 23.02 1.33
N LEU A 319 -8.45 22.96 0.03
CA LEU A 319 -7.81 21.77 -0.56
C LEU A 319 -6.43 21.51 0.05
N GLU A 320 -5.55 22.51 0.10
CA GLU A 320 -4.20 22.40 0.63
C GLU A 320 -4.24 21.97 2.11
N GLN A 321 -4.95 22.73 2.95
CA GLN A 321 -5.04 22.49 4.39
C GLN A 321 -5.65 21.12 4.67
N HIS A 322 -6.69 20.73 3.92
CA HIS A 322 -7.30 19.41 4.04
C HIS A 322 -6.33 18.29 3.62
N LEU A 323 -5.63 18.40 2.49
CA LEU A 323 -4.65 17.39 2.05
C LEU A 323 -3.54 17.19 3.09
N LEU A 324 -3.05 18.27 3.68
CA LEU A 324 -2.02 18.24 4.71
C LEU A 324 -2.50 17.47 5.96
N MET A 325 -3.66 17.85 6.49
CA MET A 325 -4.18 17.26 7.72
C MET A 325 -4.76 15.85 7.54
N ASN A 326 -5.33 15.57 6.36
CA ASN A 326 -6.02 14.31 6.06
C ASN A 326 -5.04 13.17 5.74
N ARG A 327 -3.80 13.49 5.34
CA ARG A 327 -2.78 12.48 5.06
C ARG A 327 -2.43 11.71 6.34
N ARG A 328 -2.64 10.39 6.36
CA ARG A 328 -2.40 9.57 7.57
C ARG A 328 -0.95 9.66 8.06
N ARG A 329 -0.79 9.88 9.37
CA ARG A 329 0.51 9.90 10.05
C ARG A 329 1.09 8.49 10.27
N HIS A 330 0.22 7.51 10.52
CA HIS A 330 0.57 6.11 10.77
C HIS A 330 -0.42 5.16 10.09
N VAL A 331 0.06 4.00 9.61
CA VAL A 331 -0.75 2.96 8.91
C VAL A 331 -1.54 2.07 9.89
N ARG A 332 -1.33 2.23 11.21
CA ARG A 332 -1.90 1.33 12.23
C ARG A 332 -3.42 1.50 12.38
N ARG A 333 -4.15 0.39 12.42
CA ARG A 333 -5.59 0.34 12.71
C ARG A 333 -5.84 0.10 14.21
N ILE A 334 -6.98 0.57 14.72
CA ILE A 334 -7.42 0.26 16.09
C ILE A 334 -8.11 -1.12 16.06
N ARG A 335 -7.83 -1.96 17.05
CA ARG A 335 -8.48 -3.25 17.29
C ARG A 335 -9.25 -3.19 18.62
N LYS A 336 -10.44 -3.80 18.64
CA LYS A 336 -11.24 -4.03 19.84
C LYS A 336 -10.83 -5.38 20.44
N GLU A 337 -10.31 -5.38 21.67
CA GLU A 337 -10.07 -6.59 22.46
C GLU A 337 -11.18 -6.76 23.50
N VAL A 338 -11.69 -7.98 23.68
CA VAL A 338 -12.88 -8.28 24.51
C VAL A 338 -12.54 -9.08 25.77
N GLU A 339 -11.32 -9.61 25.91
CA GLU A 339 -10.98 -10.65 26.89
C GLU A 339 -11.18 -10.26 28.37
N HIS A 340 -11.11 -8.98 28.76
CA HIS A 340 -11.27 -8.53 30.16
C HIS A 340 -12.07 -7.21 30.29
N GLY A 341 -13.09 -7.03 29.44
CA GLY A 341 -13.80 -5.77 29.23
C GLY A 341 -13.41 -5.11 27.90
N VAL A 342 -14.25 -4.21 27.39
CA VAL A 342 -14.05 -3.58 26.08
C VAL A 342 -12.82 -2.67 26.13
N LEU A 343 -11.71 -3.11 25.55
CA LEU A 343 -10.47 -2.35 25.50
C LEU A 343 -10.09 -2.10 24.04
N PHE A 344 -10.06 -0.84 23.63
CA PHE A 344 -9.57 -0.43 22.32
C PHE A 344 -8.05 -0.30 22.38
N ARG A 345 -7.34 -1.07 21.55
CA ARG A 345 -5.89 -0.99 21.42
C ARG A 345 -5.52 -0.69 19.99
N ILE A 346 -4.47 0.10 19.79
CA ILE A 346 -3.86 0.21 18.45
C ILE A 346 -3.19 -1.12 18.16
N ALA A 347 -3.44 -1.69 16.98
CA ALA A 347 -2.78 -2.91 16.55
C ALA A 347 -1.26 -2.68 16.63
N VAL A 348 -0.65 -3.27 17.64
CA VAL A 348 0.79 -3.52 17.63
C VAL A 348 0.95 -4.67 16.64
N ASP A 349 1.92 -4.58 15.74
CA ASP A 349 2.39 -5.72 14.96
C ASP A 349 3.03 -6.75 15.91
N GLU A 350 2.26 -7.31 16.84
CA GLU A 350 2.68 -8.37 17.76
C GLU A 350 2.67 -9.75 17.06
N ASN A 351 2.04 -9.85 15.88
CA ASN A 351 1.99 -11.10 15.11
C ASN A 351 3.26 -11.42 14.31
N LYS A 352 4.29 -10.56 14.31
CA LYS A 352 5.56 -10.82 13.60
C LYS A 352 6.75 -11.16 14.50
N THR A 353 6.58 -11.24 15.83
CA THR A 353 7.71 -11.30 16.77
C THR A 353 7.95 -12.62 17.49
N THR A 354 7.15 -13.68 17.32
CA THR A 354 7.38 -14.95 18.04
C THR A 354 7.51 -16.21 17.18
N LEU A 355 7.05 -16.21 15.92
CA LEU A 355 7.43 -17.25 14.97
C LEU A 355 8.75 -16.85 14.32
N LYS A 356 9.78 -17.70 14.44
CA LYS A 356 11.02 -17.58 13.66
C LYS A 356 10.62 -17.25 12.21
N LYS A 357 10.96 -16.06 11.70
CA LYS A 357 10.70 -15.71 10.30
C LYS A 357 11.51 -16.65 9.42
N ILE A 358 10.88 -17.74 9.00
CA ILE A 358 11.41 -18.64 7.96
C ILE A 358 11.55 -17.76 6.70
N PRO A 359 12.72 -17.79 6.04
CA PRO A 359 12.88 -17.07 4.78
C PRO A 359 11.85 -17.58 3.75
N PRO A 360 11.37 -16.71 2.84
CA PRO A 360 10.45 -17.13 1.80
C PRO A 360 11.11 -18.18 0.89
N MET A 361 10.41 -19.28 0.62
CA MET A 361 10.88 -20.36 -0.24
C MET A 361 10.33 -20.20 -1.66
N ILE A 362 11.20 -20.27 -2.67
CA ILE A 362 10.83 -20.11 -4.08
C ILE A 362 11.13 -21.40 -4.84
N TYR A 363 10.08 -22.04 -5.36
CA TYR A 363 10.18 -23.14 -6.30
C TYR A 363 10.09 -22.63 -7.74
N ALA A 364 11.21 -22.53 -8.44
CA ALA A 364 11.25 -22.16 -9.85
C ALA A 364 10.92 -23.37 -10.74
N CYS A 365 9.72 -23.37 -11.32
CA CYS A 365 9.18 -24.47 -12.09
C CYS A 365 9.16 -24.12 -13.58
N ALA A 366 9.92 -24.85 -14.39
CA ALA A 366 9.90 -24.75 -15.84
C ALA A 366 9.38 -26.06 -16.47
N THR A 367 8.60 -25.95 -17.54
CA THR A 367 8.17 -27.12 -18.32
C THR A 367 8.90 -27.14 -19.66
N MET A 368 9.46 -28.29 -20.01
CA MET A 368 10.19 -28.55 -21.23
C MET A 368 9.57 -29.72 -22.01
N TRP A 369 9.68 -29.69 -23.33
CA TRP A 369 9.38 -30.76 -24.25
C TRP A 369 10.38 -30.82 -25.42
N HIS A 370 10.24 -29.90 -26.39
CA HIS A 370 11.03 -29.82 -27.63
C HIS A 370 11.82 -28.50 -27.73
N GLU A 371 12.35 -28.01 -26.61
CA GLU A 371 13.10 -26.75 -26.60
C GLU A 371 14.39 -26.87 -27.39
N ASN A 372 14.77 -25.76 -28.00
CA ASN A 372 16.02 -25.66 -28.71
C ASN A 372 17.19 -25.38 -27.76
N ARG A 373 18.41 -25.65 -28.23
CA ARG A 373 19.65 -25.37 -27.50
C ARG A 373 19.70 -23.94 -26.94
N GLN A 374 19.29 -22.95 -27.72
CA GLN A 374 19.30 -21.53 -27.30
C GLN A 374 18.34 -21.26 -26.14
N GLU A 375 17.14 -21.84 -26.18
CA GLU A 375 16.11 -21.70 -25.13
C GLU A 375 16.61 -22.35 -23.84
N MET A 376 17.10 -23.60 -23.92
CA MET A 376 17.69 -24.30 -22.76
C MET A 376 18.85 -23.53 -22.13
N VAL A 377 19.77 -22.97 -22.93
CA VAL A 377 20.87 -22.12 -22.43
C VAL A 377 20.31 -20.88 -21.71
N GLN A 378 19.28 -20.23 -22.25
CA GLN A 378 18.73 -18.99 -21.70
C GLN A 378 18.10 -19.21 -20.32
N ILE A 379 17.23 -20.21 -20.18
CA ILE A 379 16.59 -20.50 -18.89
C ILE A 379 17.62 -20.97 -17.86
N LEU A 380 18.59 -21.80 -18.24
CA LEU A 380 19.66 -22.24 -17.34
C LEU A 380 20.53 -21.07 -16.88
N LYS A 381 20.89 -20.14 -17.77
CA LYS A 381 21.60 -18.90 -17.40
C LYS A 381 20.81 -18.08 -16.39
N SER A 382 19.48 -18.05 -16.49
CA SER A 382 18.62 -17.34 -15.53
C SER A 382 18.62 -18.04 -14.16
N LEU A 383 18.52 -19.37 -14.13
CA LEU A 383 18.58 -20.14 -12.89
C LEU A 383 19.95 -20.04 -12.19
N TYR A 384 21.07 -20.14 -12.93
CA TYR A 384 22.42 -19.93 -12.39
C TYR A 384 22.63 -18.52 -11.81
N ARG A 385 22.00 -17.50 -12.43
CA ARG A 385 22.04 -16.13 -11.90
C ARG A 385 21.33 -16.02 -10.54
N VAL A 386 20.20 -16.70 -10.37
CA VAL A 386 19.46 -16.72 -9.09
C VAL A 386 20.24 -17.49 -8.02
N ASP A 387 20.79 -18.66 -8.37
CA ASP A 387 21.66 -19.46 -7.51
C ASP A 387 22.84 -18.65 -6.96
N THR A 388 23.50 -17.88 -7.84
CA THR A 388 24.60 -16.99 -7.46
C THR A 388 24.14 -15.85 -6.54
N ASP A 389 22.98 -15.23 -6.80
CA ASP A 389 22.45 -14.13 -5.95
C ASP A 389 22.10 -14.62 -4.54
N GLN A 390 21.43 -15.77 -4.43
CA GLN A 390 21.13 -16.37 -3.12
C GLN A 390 22.41 -16.70 -2.34
N PHE A 391 23.40 -17.31 -2.99
CA PHE A 391 24.68 -17.66 -2.36
C PHE A 391 25.40 -16.41 -1.82
N ILE A 392 25.46 -15.32 -2.61
CA ILE A 392 26.09 -14.06 -2.17
C ILE A 392 25.36 -13.50 -0.94
N ARG A 393 24.02 -13.52 -0.93
CA ARG A 393 23.22 -13.01 0.20
C ARG A 393 23.39 -13.86 1.45
N GLN A 394 23.41 -15.18 1.31
CA GLN A 394 23.65 -16.09 2.43
C GLN A 394 24.99 -15.76 3.10
N ARG A 395 26.06 -15.62 2.31
CA ARG A 395 27.38 -15.25 2.84
C ARG A 395 27.41 -13.86 3.47
N ALA A 396 26.64 -12.90 2.93
CA ALA A 396 26.52 -11.57 3.53
C ALA A 396 25.84 -11.62 4.91
N ILE A 397 24.81 -12.45 5.07
CA ILE A 397 24.14 -12.69 6.36
C ILE A 397 25.11 -13.36 7.34
N GLU A 398 25.79 -14.42 6.92
CA GLU A 398 26.77 -15.13 7.75
C GLU A 398 27.88 -14.18 8.22
N ALA A 399 28.44 -13.36 7.32
CA ALA A 399 29.45 -12.36 7.67
C ALA A 399 28.91 -11.30 8.66
N TYR A 400 27.64 -10.88 8.50
CA TYR A 400 27.01 -9.93 9.41
C TYR A 400 26.75 -10.53 10.80
N ILE A 401 26.36 -11.81 10.87
CA ILE A 401 26.18 -12.56 12.12
C ILE A 401 27.53 -12.66 12.84
N LEU A 402 28.61 -12.99 12.12
CA LEU A 402 29.96 -13.08 12.68
C LEU A 402 30.45 -11.74 13.24
N GLN A 403 30.08 -10.61 12.63
CA GLN A 403 30.46 -9.27 13.11
C GLN A 403 29.64 -8.78 14.31
N ASN A 404 28.43 -9.31 14.51
CA ASN A 404 27.51 -8.88 15.56
C ASN A 404 27.13 -10.07 16.45
N GLU A 405 28.04 -10.46 17.34
CA GLU A 405 27.81 -11.54 18.30
C GLU A 405 26.45 -11.39 19.01
N ASN A 406 25.61 -12.43 18.87
CA ASN A 406 24.35 -12.64 19.60
C ASN A 406 23.16 -11.72 19.30
N LYS A 407 23.08 -11.06 18.13
CA LYS A 407 21.82 -10.43 17.69
C LYS A 407 21.06 -11.31 16.70
N GLN A 408 19.79 -11.56 17.00
CA GLN A 408 18.85 -12.16 16.06
C GLN A 408 18.73 -11.23 14.85
N VAL A 409 19.26 -11.67 13.72
CA VAL A 409 19.27 -10.90 12.48
C VAL A 409 17.91 -11.00 11.83
N ASP A 410 17.27 -9.86 11.53
CA ASP A 410 16.06 -9.86 10.72
C ASP A 410 16.45 -10.18 9.28
N THR A 411 16.25 -11.43 8.85
CA THR A 411 16.53 -11.92 7.48
C THR A 411 15.79 -11.11 6.42
N ALA A 412 14.65 -10.50 6.78
CA ALA A 412 13.89 -9.59 5.93
C ALA A 412 14.68 -8.31 5.57
N ALA A 413 15.64 -7.87 6.39
CA ALA A 413 16.49 -6.72 6.09
C ALA A 413 17.50 -7.00 4.95
N PHE A 414 17.82 -8.27 4.71
CA PHE A 414 18.76 -8.70 3.68
C PHE A 414 18.08 -9.15 2.38
N GLU A 415 16.74 -9.06 2.30
CA GLU A 415 15.93 -9.55 1.18
C GLU A 415 16.31 -11.00 0.81
N TYR A 416 16.57 -11.84 1.81
CA TYR A 416 16.98 -13.23 1.61
C TYR A 416 15.77 -14.12 1.33
N TYR A 417 15.95 -15.06 0.40
CA TYR A 417 14.98 -16.07 0.00
C TYR A 417 15.71 -17.40 -0.20
N GLU A 418 15.00 -18.50 0.02
CA GLU A 418 15.46 -19.83 -0.38
C GLU A 418 14.97 -20.12 -1.80
N PHE A 419 15.81 -20.80 -2.59
CA PHE A 419 15.47 -21.10 -3.97
C PHE A 419 15.82 -22.54 -4.34
N GLU A 420 14.90 -23.16 -5.09
CA GLU A 420 15.04 -24.49 -5.63
C GLU A 420 14.44 -24.53 -7.03
N ALA A 421 15.14 -25.19 -7.97
CA ALA A 421 14.72 -25.27 -9.36
C ALA A 421 14.13 -26.65 -9.70
N HIS A 422 13.00 -26.67 -10.38
CA HIS A 422 12.29 -27.84 -10.88
C HIS A 422 12.05 -27.71 -12.39
N ILE A 423 12.62 -28.61 -13.18
CA ILE A 423 12.44 -28.65 -14.63
C ILE A 423 11.70 -29.94 -14.96
N LEU A 424 10.55 -29.84 -15.62
CA LEU A 424 9.74 -30.99 -15.99
C LEU A 424 9.84 -31.25 -17.48
N PHE A 425 10.55 -32.31 -17.85
CA PHE A 425 10.60 -32.81 -19.22
C PHE A 425 9.39 -33.69 -19.49
N ASP A 426 8.56 -33.24 -20.42
CA ASP A 426 7.46 -33.99 -20.97
C ASP A 426 7.95 -34.95 -22.06
N ASP A 427 7.41 -36.17 -22.12
CA ASP A 427 7.81 -37.21 -23.08
C ASP A 427 9.33 -37.40 -23.19
N ALA A 428 9.97 -37.70 -22.05
CA ALA A 428 11.42 -37.68 -21.89
C ALA A 428 12.15 -38.92 -22.45
N TYR A 429 11.42 -39.92 -22.95
CA TYR A 429 11.95 -41.22 -23.34
C TYR A 429 11.60 -41.57 -24.78
N GLU A 430 12.55 -42.17 -25.49
CA GLU A 430 12.38 -42.75 -26.82
C GLU A 430 12.84 -44.21 -26.81
N LEU A 431 12.38 -45.01 -27.78
CA LEU A 431 12.89 -46.35 -27.97
C LEU A 431 14.29 -46.25 -28.58
N ASP A 432 15.19 -47.09 -28.11
CA ASP A 432 16.54 -47.20 -28.67
C ASP A 432 16.51 -47.68 -30.13
N ASP A 433 17.61 -47.55 -30.86
CA ASP A 433 17.69 -47.91 -32.28
C ASP A 433 17.35 -49.39 -32.56
N ASN A 434 17.52 -50.26 -31.55
CA ASN A 434 17.16 -51.68 -31.58
C ASN A 434 15.72 -51.97 -31.10
N GLU A 435 14.96 -50.95 -30.68
CA GLU A 435 13.61 -51.01 -30.13
C GLU A 435 13.45 -51.85 -28.84
N GLU A 436 14.54 -52.23 -28.18
CA GLU A 436 14.51 -53.11 -26.99
C GLU A 436 14.33 -52.35 -25.67
N GLU A 437 14.92 -51.16 -25.54
CA GLU A 437 14.93 -50.39 -24.29
C GLU A 437 14.46 -48.94 -24.47
N MET A 438 13.83 -48.40 -23.43
CA MET A 438 13.42 -47.00 -23.37
C MET A 438 14.58 -46.14 -22.84
N VAL A 439 15.19 -45.36 -23.73
CA VAL A 439 16.33 -44.49 -23.43
C VAL A 439 15.91 -43.02 -23.34
N PRO A 440 16.65 -42.16 -22.62
CA PRO A 440 16.38 -40.72 -22.62
C PRO A 440 16.49 -40.14 -24.02
N ASN A 441 15.52 -39.29 -24.37
CA ASN A 441 15.44 -38.70 -25.71
C ASN A 441 16.60 -37.74 -26.00
N LYS A 442 16.76 -37.37 -27.29
CA LYS A 442 17.77 -36.38 -27.73
C LYS A 442 17.72 -35.04 -26.99
N PHE A 443 16.56 -34.58 -26.51
CA PHE A 443 16.40 -33.30 -25.82
C PHE A 443 16.94 -33.36 -24.39
N VAL A 444 16.75 -34.48 -23.70
CA VAL A 444 17.32 -34.72 -22.36
C VAL A 444 18.85 -34.79 -22.45
N ARG A 445 19.39 -35.45 -23.49
CA ARG A 445 20.84 -35.49 -23.75
C ARG A 445 21.41 -34.09 -24.05
N LEU A 446 20.74 -33.35 -24.94
CA LEU A 446 21.10 -31.97 -25.25
C LEU A 446 21.08 -31.08 -24.00
N PHE A 447 20.08 -31.23 -23.15
CA PHE A 447 19.98 -30.49 -21.90
C PHE A 447 21.18 -30.75 -20.99
N THR A 448 21.58 -32.03 -20.84
CA THR A 448 22.76 -32.38 -20.02
C THR A 448 24.07 -31.79 -20.57
N ASP A 449 24.21 -31.68 -21.89
CA ASP A 449 25.39 -31.07 -22.52
C ASP A 449 25.44 -29.55 -22.30
N VAL A 450 24.27 -28.90 -22.36
CA VAL A 450 24.13 -27.45 -22.23
C VAL A 450 24.34 -26.97 -20.79
N MET A 451 24.15 -27.83 -19.78
CA MET A 451 24.36 -27.50 -18.36
C MET A 451 25.72 -26.85 -18.11
N GLN A 452 26.80 -27.45 -18.64
CA GLN A 452 28.15 -26.96 -18.42
C GLN A 452 28.41 -25.64 -19.16
N GLU A 453 27.90 -25.49 -20.37
CA GLU A 453 28.00 -24.23 -21.12
C GLU A 453 27.31 -23.08 -20.39
N ALA A 454 26.10 -23.30 -19.87
CA ALA A 454 25.35 -22.28 -19.16
C ALA A 454 26.07 -21.85 -17.86
N ALA A 455 26.63 -22.81 -17.10
CA ALA A 455 27.43 -22.53 -15.91
C ALA A 455 28.67 -21.69 -16.26
N ASN A 456 29.43 -22.10 -17.28
CA ASN A 456 30.64 -21.40 -17.72
C ASN A 456 30.36 -19.96 -18.16
N ALA A 457 29.22 -19.73 -18.82
CA ALA A 457 28.83 -18.41 -19.28
C ALA A 457 28.50 -17.43 -18.12
N ILE A 458 27.92 -17.92 -17.02
CA ILE A 458 27.57 -17.07 -15.87
C ILE A 458 28.76 -16.82 -14.95
N HIS A 459 29.53 -17.86 -14.64
CA HIS A 459 30.66 -17.75 -13.71
C HIS A 459 31.95 -17.26 -14.34
N LYS A 460 31.99 -17.11 -15.68
CA LYS A 460 33.16 -16.63 -16.46
C LYS A 460 34.44 -17.44 -16.21
N LYS A 461 34.29 -18.69 -15.77
CA LYS A 461 35.36 -19.66 -15.50
C LYS A 461 34.87 -21.03 -15.94
N ASN A 462 35.80 -21.92 -16.26
CA ASN A 462 35.45 -23.31 -16.55
C ASN A 462 35.13 -24.01 -15.22
N ILE A 463 33.84 -24.27 -14.99
CA ILE A 463 33.35 -25.01 -13.83
C ILE A 463 32.98 -26.41 -14.31
N GLU A 464 33.59 -27.40 -13.67
CA GLU A 464 33.19 -28.78 -13.85
C GLU A 464 32.02 -29.11 -12.90
N LEU A 465 30.86 -29.39 -13.49
CA LEU A 465 29.68 -29.78 -12.72
C LEU A 465 29.79 -31.25 -12.33
N ARG A 466 29.42 -31.58 -11.10
CA ARG A 466 29.31 -32.98 -10.67
C ARG A 466 28.21 -33.67 -11.48
N ARG A 467 28.42 -34.96 -11.76
CA ARG A 467 27.39 -35.80 -12.40
C ARG A 467 26.10 -35.78 -11.56
N PRO A 468 24.93 -35.71 -12.19
CA PRO A 468 23.66 -35.71 -11.47
C PRO A 468 23.43 -37.03 -10.76
N ARG A 469 22.75 -36.98 -9.62
CA ARG A 469 22.22 -38.18 -8.97
C ARG A 469 20.92 -38.58 -9.66
N ILE A 470 20.86 -39.82 -10.14
CA ILE A 470 19.66 -40.36 -10.79
C ILE A 470 18.83 -41.09 -9.73
N ILE A 471 17.54 -40.75 -9.65
CA ILE A 471 16.57 -41.38 -8.75
C ILE A 471 15.43 -41.92 -9.60
N GLN A 472 15.14 -43.21 -9.46
CA GLN A 472 13.99 -43.82 -10.12
C GLN A 472 12.70 -43.34 -9.43
N SER A 473 11.73 -42.90 -10.23
CA SER A 473 10.48 -42.31 -9.71
C SER A 473 9.25 -43.01 -10.32
N PRO A 474 8.07 -42.95 -9.67
CA PRO A 474 6.88 -43.61 -10.20
C PRO A 474 6.45 -43.14 -11.59
N TYR A 475 6.79 -41.91 -11.98
CA TYR A 475 6.45 -41.31 -13.27
C TYR A 475 7.58 -41.41 -14.32
N GLY A 476 8.72 -42.01 -13.99
CA GLY A 476 9.92 -42.05 -14.83
C GLY A 476 11.20 -41.98 -14.01
N ALA A 477 11.97 -40.91 -14.15
CA ALA A 477 13.19 -40.68 -13.36
C ALA A 477 13.33 -39.22 -12.95
N GLN A 478 14.23 -38.98 -12.00
CA GLN A 478 14.58 -37.65 -11.52
C GLN A 478 16.09 -37.52 -11.51
N LEU A 479 16.61 -36.49 -12.17
CA LEU A 479 18.02 -36.11 -12.12
C LEU A 479 18.17 -34.97 -11.12
N VAL A 480 19.07 -35.13 -10.16
CA VAL A 480 19.34 -34.11 -9.14
C VAL A 480 20.73 -33.55 -9.36
N PHE A 481 20.79 -32.25 -9.68
CA PHE A 481 22.03 -31.49 -9.85
C PHE A 481 22.27 -30.63 -8.62
N LEU A 482 23.52 -30.60 -8.16
CA LEU A 482 23.98 -29.62 -7.18
C LEU A 482 24.59 -28.44 -7.95
N LEU A 483 23.99 -27.26 -7.83
CA LEU A 483 24.46 -26.04 -8.47
C LEU A 483 25.66 -25.45 -7.70
N PRO A 484 26.51 -24.61 -8.34
CA PRO A 484 27.68 -24.00 -7.71
C PRO A 484 27.37 -23.17 -6.45
N GLY A 485 26.19 -22.58 -6.35
CA GLY A 485 25.71 -21.83 -5.18
C GLY A 485 25.14 -22.70 -4.05
N ASN A 486 25.36 -24.02 -4.10
CA ASN A 486 24.84 -25.03 -3.17
C ASN A 486 23.32 -25.23 -3.16
N ASN A 487 22.58 -24.69 -4.14
CA ASN A 487 21.18 -25.04 -4.32
C ASN A 487 21.01 -26.31 -5.15
N LEU A 488 19.85 -26.95 -4.99
CA LEU A 488 19.49 -28.15 -5.73
C LEU A 488 18.61 -27.79 -6.94
N MET A 489 18.88 -28.46 -8.05
CA MET A 489 18.02 -28.44 -9.22
C MET A 489 17.55 -29.86 -9.53
N TYR A 490 16.24 -30.01 -9.65
CA TYR A 490 15.57 -31.27 -9.93
C TYR A 490 15.01 -31.28 -11.34
N VAL A 491 15.46 -32.24 -12.14
CA VAL A 491 14.95 -32.46 -13.49
C VAL A 491 14.09 -33.71 -13.45
N HIS A 492 12.79 -33.54 -13.66
CA HIS A 492 11.80 -34.60 -13.64
C HIS A 492 11.59 -35.11 -15.07
N LEU A 493 11.97 -36.35 -15.34
CA LEU A 493 11.81 -37.02 -16.63
C LEU A 493 10.49 -37.81 -16.62
N LYS A 494 9.51 -37.35 -17.39
CA LYS A 494 8.19 -37.97 -17.47
C LYS A 494 8.15 -39.02 -18.59
N ASP A 495 7.71 -40.21 -18.23
CA ASP A 495 7.38 -41.28 -19.16
C ASP A 495 5.91 -41.14 -19.61
N LYS A 496 5.69 -40.97 -20.92
CA LYS A 496 4.35 -40.81 -21.52
C LYS A 496 3.43 -42.00 -21.24
N ASN A 497 3.98 -43.18 -20.97
CA ASN A 497 3.23 -44.40 -20.70
C ASN A 497 2.75 -44.46 -19.24
N LYS A 498 3.41 -43.73 -18.32
CA LYS A 498 3.13 -43.76 -16.87
C LYS A 498 2.32 -42.56 -16.39
N ILE A 499 2.55 -41.39 -16.97
CA ILE A 499 1.89 -40.14 -16.55
C ILE A 499 1.36 -39.36 -17.75
N ARG A 500 0.30 -38.58 -17.52
CA ARG A 500 -0.29 -37.72 -18.56
C ARG A 500 0.75 -36.74 -19.09
N HIS A 501 0.88 -36.70 -20.41
CA HIS A 501 1.76 -35.80 -21.15
C HIS A 501 1.02 -34.49 -21.50
N ARG A 502 1.77 -33.48 -21.92
CA ARG A 502 1.47 -32.06 -22.21
C ARG A 502 1.82 -31.08 -21.08
N LYS A 503 2.13 -29.83 -21.47
CA LYS A 503 2.51 -28.71 -20.58
C LYS A 503 1.59 -28.55 -19.37
N ARG A 504 0.26 -28.58 -19.57
CA ARG A 504 -0.74 -28.49 -18.50
C ARG A 504 -0.55 -29.57 -17.43
N TRP A 505 -0.32 -30.83 -17.82
CA TRP A 505 -0.17 -31.93 -16.87
C TRP A 505 1.17 -31.88 -16.13
N SER A 506 2.21 -31.34 -16.76
CA SER A 506 3.44 -30.98 -16.07
C SER A 506 3.19 -29.89 -15.02
N GLN A 507 2.37 -28.88 -15.33
CA GLN A 507 2.00 -27.85 -14.34
C GLN A 507 1.26 -28.42 -13.13
N VAL A 508 0.26 -29.28 -13.38
CA VAL A 508 -0.45 -30.02 -12.33
C VAL A 508 0.52 -30.85 -11.50
N MET A 509 1.45 -31.54 -12.14
CA MET A 509 2.41 -32.42 -11.46
C MET A 509 3.27 -31.67 -10.45
N TYR A 510 3.87 -30.53 -10.79
CA TYR A 510 4.69 -29.81 -9.81
C TYR A 510 3.84 -29.22 -8.68
N MET A 511 2.60 -28.79 -8.94
CA MET A 511 1.72 -28.26 -7.88
C MET A 511 1.42 -29.35 -6.85
N TYR A 512 1.05 -30.56 -7.30
CA TYR A 512 0.79 -31.69 -6.42
C TYR A 512 2.06 -32.24 -5.76
N TYR A 513 3.19 -32.27 -6.46
CA TYR A 513 4.45 -32.75 -5.92
C TYR A 513 5.00 -31.81 -4.83
N LEU A 514 5.02 -30.49 -5.09
CA LEU A 514 5.63 -29.52 -4.18
C LEU A 514 4.69 -29.15 -3.02
N LEU A 515 3.44 -28.79 -3.32
CA LEU A 515 2.50 -28.32 -2.30
C LEU A 515 1.75 -29.47 -1.63
N GLY A 516 1.39 -30.52 -2.37
CA GLY A 516 0.66 -31.66 -1.83
C GLY A 516 1.57 -32.67 -1.13
N TYR A 517 2.55 -33.20 -1.85
CA TYR A 517 3.41 -34.27 -1.35
C TYR A 517 4.53 -33.75 -0.44
N ARG A 518 5.33 -32.77 -0.89
CA ARG A 518 6.52 -32.33 -0.14
C ARG A 518 6.17 -31.48 1.08
N LEU A 519 5.40 -30.40 0.88
CA LEU A 519 4.94 -29.56 1.99
C LEU A 519 4.05 -30.34 2.97
N GLY A 520 3.20 -31.25 2.46
CA GLY A 520 2.29 -32.07 3.26
C GLY A 520 2.93 -33.25 4.00
N ASN A 521 3.90 -33.96 3.40
CA ASN A 521 4.54 -35.10 4.05
C ASN A 521 5.70 -34.73 4.99
N GLU A 522 6.41 -33.63 4.75
CA GLU A 522 7.44 -33.16 5.70
C GLU A 522 6.84 -32.86 7.09
N CYS A 523 5.57 -32.45 7.15
CA CYS A 523 4.83 -32.28 8.40
C CYS A 523 4.36 -33.62 8.99
N LYS A 524 3.86 -34.57 8.18
CA LYS A 524 3.51 -35.92 8.67
C LYS A 524 4.70 -36.70 9.22
N GLU A 525 5.87 -36.60 8.58
CA GLU A 525 7.12 -37.23 9.03
C GLU A 525 7.66 -36.57 10.31
N ARG A 526 7.59 -35.23 10.42
CA ARG A 526 7.96 -34.52 11.66
C ARG A 526 7.01 -34.80 12.82
N ILE A 527 5.70 -34.87 12.57
CA ILE A 527 4.71 -35.26 13.59
C ILE A 527 4.95 -36.70 14.04
N LYS A 528 5.25 -37.63 13.12
CA LYS A 528 5.67 -39.01 13.46
C LYS A 528 6.99 -39.06 14.24
N LEU A 529 7.92 -38.14 13.98
CA LEU A 529 9.19 -38.01 14.72
C LEU A 529 8.96 -37.45 16.13
N CYS A 530 8.10 -36.44 16.28
CA CYS A 530 7.69 -35.91 17.60
C CYS A 530 6.83 -36.92 18.38
N LEU A 531 5.99 -37.70 17.71
CA LEU A 531 5.23 -38.82 18.29
C LEU A 531 6.14 -39.97 18.76
N LYS A 532 7.37 -40.07 18.25
CA LYS A 532 8.38 -41.03 18.73
C LYS A 532 9.11 -40.58 20.00
N GLU A 533 8.97 -39.31 20.41
CA GLU A 533 9.66 -38.73 21.58
C GLU A 533 8.80 -38.69 22.85
N ASP A 534 7.65 -39.38 22.87
CA ASP A 534 6.82 -39.71 24.06
C ASP A 534 6.65 -38.58 25.10
N LYS A 535 5.94 -37.52 24.71
CA LYS A 535 5.27 -36.60 25.64
C LYS A 535 3.88 -36.25 25.11
N PHE A 536 2.92 -37.10 25.43
CA PHE A 536 1.51 -36.91 25.08
C PHE A 536 0.66 -37.17 26.31
N ASP A 537 0.42 -36.11 27.07
CA ASP A 537 -0.82 -35.87 27.82
C ASP A 537 -0.68 -34.48 28.45
N ASP A 538 -1.01 -33.46 27.66
CA ASP A 538 -1.79 -32.31 28.09
C ASP A 538 -1.86 -31.28 26.95
N HIS A 539 -3.10 -30.94 26.58
CA HIS A 539 -3.53 -29.88 25.66
C HIS A 539 -3.56 -30.17 24.15
N ILE A 540 -4.61 -30.87 23.69
CA ILE A 540 -5.49 -30.33 22.63
C ILE A 540 -6.94 -30.71 22.96
N THR A 541 -7.60 -29.89 23.79
CA THR A 541 -9.05 -29.78 23.74
C THR A 541 -9.40 -29.09 22.42
N TRP A 542 -10.18 -29.79 21.59
CA TRP A 542 -10.72 -29.25 20.36
C TRP A 542 -11.83 -28.25 20.69
N ASP A 543 -11.48 -26.98 20.88
CA ASP A 543 -12.47 -25.92 21.00
C ASP A 543 -13.02 -25.58 19.61
N THR A 544 -14.25 -26.03 19.36
CA THR A 544 -15.06 -25.77 18.16
C THR A 544 -15.66 -24.36 18.08
N GLU A 545 -15.07 -23.37 18.75
CA GLU A 545 -15.56 -21.98 18.69
C GLU A 545 -14.43 -20.96 18.46
N LYS A 546 -13.98 -20.87 17.20
CA LYS A 546 -13.40 -19.64 16.67
C LYS A 546 -14.07 -19.26 15.36
N LYS A 547 -15.18 -18.52 15.48
CA LYS A 547 -15.62 -17.58 14.44
C LYS A 547 -14.84 -16.29 14.64
N ASP A 548 -13.69 -16.16 13.99
CA ASP A 548 -13.10 -14.85 13.75
C ASP A 548 -12.82 -14.70 12.25
N GLY A 549 -13.60 -13.83 11.64
CA GLY A 549 -13.53 -13.52 10.21
C GLY A 549 -12.17 -12.91 9.85
N LYS A 550 -11.28 -13.75 9.31
CA LYS A 550 -10.40 -13.31 8.23
C LYS A 550 -11.15 -13.56 6.93
N PHE A 551 -11.68 -12.50 6.34
CA PHE A 551 -12.20 -12.53 4.97
C PHE A 551 -11.12 -13.14 4.06
N GLY A 552 -11.41 -14.27 3.42
CA GLY A 552 -10.72 -14.72 2.20
C GLY A 552 -10.08 -16.09 2.17
N LYS A 553 -10.17 -16.95 3.20
CA LYS A 553 -9.62 -18.32 3.13
C LYS A 553 -10.68 -19.39 3.31
N SER A 554 -10.56 -20.47 2.53
CA SER A 554 -11.56 -21.52 2.44
C SER A 554 -11.49 -22.54 3.57
N GLN A 555 -12.49 -23.45 3.64
CA GLN A 555 -12.68 -24.35 4.78
C GLN A 555 -11.55 -25.38 4.92
N ILE A 556 -10.79 -25.66 3.85
CA ILE A 556 -9.68 -26.63 3.86
C ILE A 556 -8.56 -26.24 4.82
N PHE A 557 -8.34 -24.94 5.04
CA PHE A 557 -7.29 -24.46 5.94
C PHE A 557 -7.62 -24.66 7.41
N ASN A 558 -8.89 -24.91 7.77
CA ASN A 558 -9.27 -25.26 9.13
C ASN A 558 -8.82 -26.68 9.52
N PHE A 559 -8.42 -27.50 8.54
CA PHE A 559 -7.96 -28.88 8.75
C PHE A 559 -6.44 -29.03 8.63
N LEU A 560 -5.71 -27.94 8.39
CA LEU A 560 -4.24 -27.92 8.28
C LEU A 560 -3.63 -27.33 9.54
N ASP A 561 -2.51 -27.90 10.01
CA ASP A 561 -1.76 -27.34 11.13
C ASP A 561 -1.32 -25.91 10.84
N ASP A 562 -1.32 -25.06 11.87
CA ASP A 562 -0.89 -23.65 11.78
C ASP A 562 0.53 -23.50 11.19
N GLU A 563 1.42 -24.47 11.43
CA GLU A 563 2.77 -24.50 10.85
C GLU A 563 2.74 -24.77 9.34
N VAL A 564 1.90 -25.71 8.87
CA VAL A 564 1.73 -26.01 7.44
C VAL A 564 1.16 -24.80 6.72
N LEU A 565 0.16 -24.15 7.33
CA LEU A 565 -0.44 -22.94 6.79
C LEU A 565 0.60 -21.82 6.70
N TYR A 566 1.40 -21.61 7.74
CA TYR A 566 2.46 -20.61 7.75
C TYR A 566 3.55 -20.88 6.69
N ARG A 567 3.93 -22.15 6.49
CA ARG A 567 4.85 -22.53 5.41
C ARG A 567 4.22 -22.35 4.04
N ALA A 568 2.95 -22.71 3.86
CA ALA A 568 2.22 -22.51 2.61
C ALA A 568 2.08 -21.02 2.26
N GLU A 569 1.94 -20.15 3.26
CA GLU A 569 1.93 -18.69 3.10
C GLU A 569 3.29 -18.13 2.70
N ASN A 570 4.39 -18.72 3.17
CA ASN A 570 5.77 -18.32 2.87
C ASN A 570 6.44 -19.12 1.73
N THR A 571 5.67 -19.98 1.06
CA THR A 571 6.12 -20.75 -0.11
C THR A 571 5.55 -20.16 -1.38
N PHE A 572 6.39 -20.00 -2.39
CA PHE A 572 6.02 -19.42 -3.68
C PHE A 572 6.45 -20.31 -4.83
N ILE A 573 5.59 -20.45 -5.83
CA ILE A 573 5.88 -21.15 -7.09
C ILE A 573 6.13 -20.11 -8.18
N LEU A 574 7.34 -20.07 -8.71
CA LEU A 574 7.69 -19.26 -9.86
C LEU A 574 7.51 -20.10 -11.13
N ALA A 575 6.44 -19.85 -11.88
CA ALA A 575 6.19 -20.49 -13.17
C ALA A 575 7.03 -19.81 -14.27
N LEU A 576 7.77 -20.63 -15.01
CA LEU A 576 8.71 -20.24 -16.05
C LEU A 576 8.47 -21.00 -17.36
N ASP A 577 8.66 -20.32 -18.48
CA ASP A 577 8.76 -20.97 -19.80
C ASP A 577 10.24 -21.16 -20.18
N GLY A 578 10.50 -22.11 -21.09
CA GLY A 578 11.86 -22.52 -21.48
C GLY A 578 12.68 -21.43 -22.21
N ASP A 579 12.04 -20.39 -22.71
CA ASP A 579 12.63 -19.28 -23.48
C ASP A 579 12.80 -17.97 -22.67
N VAL A 580 12.60 -18.03 -21.35
CA VAL A 580 12.54 -16.84 -20.50
C VAL A 580 13.91 -16.48 -19.93
N ASP A 581 14.38 -15.28 -20.28
CA ASP A 581 15.56 -14.65 -19.71
C ASP A 581 15.19 -13.64 -18.61
N PHE A 582 15.68 -13.84 -17.39
CA PHE A 582 15.39 -12.94 -16.27
C PHE A 582 16.59 -12.73 -15.34
N THR A 583 16.48 -11.69 -14.50
CA THR A 583 17.51 -11.33 -13.52
C THR A 583 17.02 -11.59 -12.10
N PRO A 584 17.92 -11.83 -11.12
CA PRO A 584 17.52 -12.05 -9.72
C PRO A 584 16.76 -10.85 -9.13
N LYS A 585 17.06 -9.64 -9.61
CA LYS A 585 16.32 -8.41 -9.24
C LYS A 585 14.83 -8.50 -9.62
N ALA A 586 14.49 -9.12 -10.75
CA ALA A 586 13.10 -9.30 -11.15
C ALA A 586 12.36 -10.26 -10.21
N VAL A 587 13.00 -11.35 -9.79
CA VAL A 587 12.46 -12.30 -8.82
C VAL A 587 12.22 -11.62 -7.47
N ARG A 588 13.21 -10.86 -6.96
CA ARG A 588 13.07 -10.10 -5.71
C ARG A 588 11.90 -9.13 -5.74
N LEU A 589 11.72 -8.38 -6.83
CA LEU A 589 10.58 -7.47 -6.95
C LEU A 589 9.22 -8.17 -6.88
N LEU A 590 9.12 -9.43 -7.32
CA LEU A 590 7.92 -10.24 -7.16
C LEU A 590 7.77 -10.70 -5.71
N VAL A 591 8.83 -11.23 -5.11
CA VAL A 591 8.84 -11.68 -3.71
C VAL A 591 8.51 -10.55 -2.75
N ASP A 592 9.09 -9.36 -2.93
CA ASP A 592 8.83 -8.18 -2.11
C ASP A 592 7.34 -7.82 -2.11
N LYS A 593 6.68 -7.91 -3.28
CA LYS A 593 5.24 -7.69 -3.37
C LYS A 593 4.45 -8.75 -2.60
N MET A 594 4.82 -10.02 -2.74
CA MET A 594 4.15 -11.12 -2.03
C MET A 594 4.38 -11.05 -0.52
N VAL A 595 5.57 -10.67 -0.06
CA VAL A 595 5.88 -10.53 1.37
C VAL A 595 5.26 -9.26 1.98
N THR A 596 5.03 -8.22 1.17
CA THR A 596 4.39 -6.98 1.62
C THR A 596 2.89 -7.15 1.81
N ASP A 597 2.23 -7.93 0.94
CA ASP A 597 0.78 -8.14 0.96
C ASP A 597 0.42 -9.62 1.12
N ASP A 598 0.02 -10.00 2.34
CA ASP A 598 -0.36 -11.37 2.70
C ASP A 598 -1.63 -11.86 1.97
N GLN A 599 -2.42 -10.95 1.38
CA GLN A 599 -3.61 -11.28 0.59
C GLN A 599 -3.29 -11.49 -0.90
N LEU A 600 -2.07 -11.18 -1.33
CA LEU A 600 -1.68 -11.34 -2.73
C LEU A 600 -1.46 -12.83 -3.05
N GLY A 601 -2.35 -13.40 -3.88
CA GLY A 601 -2.28 -14.80 -4.32
C GLY A 601 -1.33 -15.05 -5.50
N ALA A 602 -1.15 -14.06 -6.39
CA ALA A 602 -0.24 -14.16 -7.52
C ALA A 602 0.33 -12.79 -7.94
N ALA A 603 1.58 -12.78 -8.41
CA ALA A 603 2.25 -11.62 -8.96
C ALA A 603 2.89 -11.96 -10.31
N CYS A 604 2.58 -11.19 -11.36
CA CYS A 604 3.13 -11.40 -12.70
C CYS A 604 4.19 -10.35 -13.02
N GLY A 605 5.31 -10.77 -13.61
CA GLY A 605 6.28 -9.85 -14.15
C GLY A 605 5.95 -9.40 -15.56
N ARG A 606 6.48 -8.22 -15.94
CA ARG A 606 6.34 -7.70 -17.30
C ARG A 606 7.34 -8.37 -18.22
N ILE A 607 6.85 -8.90 -19.31
CA ILE A 607 7.67 -9.54 -20.35
C ILE A 607 7.74 -8.61 -21.56
N HIS A 608 8.90 -8.59 -22.20
CA HIS A 608 9.13 -7.82 -23.41
C HIS A 608 9.86 -8.70 -24.42
N PRO A 609 9.33 -8.87 -25.64
CA PRO A 609 9.99 -9.68 -26.64
C PRO A 609 11.28 -8.98 -27.11
N ILE A 610 12.33 -9.77 -27.29
CA ILE A 610 13.64 -9.33 -27.74
C ILE A 610 13.77 -9.71 -29.22
N GLY A 611 14.13 -8.74 -30.07
CA GLY A 611 14.23 -8.97 -31.52
C GLY A 611 14.10 -7.69 -32.33
N LYS A 612 14.21 -7.82 -33.65
CA LYS A 612 14.07 -6.74 -34.64
C LYS A 612 13.01 -7.13 -35.68
N GLY A 613 12.26 -6.14 -36.17
CA GLY A 613 11.30 -6.32 -37.25
C GLY A 613 9.86 -5.91 -36.88
N PRO A 614 8.98 -5.72 -37.88
CA PRO A 614 7.62 -5.22 -37.69
C PRO A 614 6.76 -6.12 -36.78
N MET A 615 6.92 -7.44 -36.90
CA MET A 615 6.19 -8.41 -36.06
C MET A 615 6.56 -8.28 -34.57
N VAL A 616 7.85 -8.09 -34.27
CA VAL A 616 8.31 -7.88 -32.89
C VAL A 616 7.80 -6.55 -32.35
N TRP A 617 7.69 -5.50 -33.18
CA TRP A 617 7.10 -4.23 -32.77
C TRP A 617 5.63 -4.37 -32.42
N TYR A 618 4.86 -5.09 -33.25
CA TYR A 618 3.47 -5.40 -32.96
C TYR A 618 3.33 -6.16 -31.64
N GLN A 619 4.13 -7.20 -31.42
CA GLN A 619 4.15 -7.94 -30.15
C GLN A 619 4.50 -7.03 -28.97
N LYS A 620 5.51 -6.15 -29.09
CA LYS A 620 5.86 -5.17 -28.02
C LYS A 620 4.69 -4.26 -27.68
N PHE A 621 3.94 -3.80 -28.69
CA PHE A 621 2.76 -2.99 -28.50
C PHE A 621 1.65 -3.78 -27.80
N GLU A 622 1.33 -4.98 -28.27
CA GLU A 622 0.30 -5.85 -27.70
C GLU A 622 0.59 -6.17 -26.21
N TYR A 623 1.83 -6.58 -25.91
CA TYR A 623 2.27 -6.82 -24.53
C TYR A 623 2.22 -5.55 -23.66
N ALA A 624 2.55 -4.39 -24.21
CA ALA A 624 2.48 -3.13 -23.47
C ALA A 624 1.03 -2.73 -23.16
N VAL A 625 0.12 -2.84 -24.13
CA VAL A 625 -1.31 -2.54 -23.94
C VAL A 625 -1.94 -3.50 -22.94
N ALA A 626 -1.70 -4.81 -23.08
CA ALA A 626 -2.19 -5.81 -22.13
C ALA A 626 -1.67 -5.52 -20.71
N HIS A 627 -0.39 -5.18 -20.55
CA HIS A 627 0.19 -4.90 -19.24
C HIS A 627 -0.28 -3.57 -18.64
N TRP A 628 -0.42 -2.50 -19.43
CA TRP A 628 -0.76 -1.18 -18.89
C TRP A 628 -2.25 -0.92 -18.77
N LEU A 629 -3.07 -1.45 -19.66
CA LEU A 629 -4.50 -1.26 -19.64
C LEU A 629 -5.20 -2.42 -18.94
N GLN A 630 -5.06 -3.64 -19.48
CA GLN A 630 -5.80 -4.80 -18.98
C GLN A 630 -5.35 -5.20 -17.57
N LYS A 631 -4.04 -5.37 -17.32
CA LYS A 631 -3.54 -5.77 -15.99
C LYS A 631 -3.72 -4.70 -14.92
N SER A 632 -3.66 -3.42 -15.29
CA SER A 632 -3.98 -2.34 -14.37
C SER A 632 -5.46 -2.36 -13.97
N THR A 633 -6.36 -2.59 -14.94
CA THR A 633 -7.80 -2.74 -14.65
C THR A 633 -8.07 -3.98 -13.80
N GLU A 634 -7.45 -5.12 -14.11
CA GLU A 634 -7.55 -6.36 -13.29
C GLU A 634 -7.07 -6.13 -11.85
N HIS A 635 -5.98 -5.37 -11.65
CA HIS A 635 -5.50 -5.00 -10.33
C HIS A 635 -6.49 -4.11 -9.57
N VAL A 636 -7.13 -3.15 -10.23
CA VAL A 636 -8.17 -2.29 -9.64
C VAL A 636 -9.41 -3.10 -9.26
N LEU A 637 -9.81 -4.06 -10.10
CA LEU A 637 -10.94 -4.95 -9.85
C LEU A 637 -10.62 -6.04 -8.80
N GLY A 638 -9.35 -6.23 -8.44
CA GLY A 638 -8.91 -7.25 -7.48
C GLY A 638 -9.01 -8.68 -8.02
N CYS A 639 -9.18 -8.86 -9.34
CA CYS A 639 -9.30 -10.16 -9.98
C CYS A 639 -8.39 -10.22 -11.20
N VAL A 640 -7.41 -11.13 -11.16
CA VAL A 640 -6.53 -11.39 -12.31
C VAL A 640 -7.20 -12.43 -13.19
N LEU A 641 -7.51 -12.05 -14.43
CA LEU A 641 -8.18 -12.93 -15.38
C LEU A 641 -7.21 -13.93 -16.02
N CYS A 642 -5.91 -13.66 -16.04
CA CYS A 642 -4.91 -14.57 -16.60
C CYS A 642 -3.51 -14.17 -16.16
N SER A 643 -2.88 -14.93 -15.27
CA SER A 643 -1.45 -14.79 -15.02
C SER A 643 -0.65 -15.49 -16.13
N PRO A 644 0.16 -14.78 -16.92
CA PRO A 644 0.94 -15.42 -17.98
C PRO A 644 1.96 -16.42 -17.39
N GLY A 645 1.95 -17.67 -17.86
CA GLY A 645 2.74 -18.78 -17.30
C GLY A 645 4.27 -18.65 -17.44
N CYS A 646 4.74 -17.69 -18.22
CA CYS A 646 6.15 -17.48 -18.55
C CYS A 646 6.98 -16.82 -17.43
N PHE A 647 6.42 -15.93 -16.61
CA PHE A 647 7.14 -15.33 -15.48
C PHE A 647 6.16 -14.82 -14.42
N SER A 648 5.56 -15.75 -13.68
CA SER A 648 4.56 -15.47 -12.65
C SER A 648 4.87 -16.20 -11.35
N LEU A 649 4.72 -15.50 -10.23
CA LEU A 649 4.92 -16.02 -8.89
C LEU A 649 3.56 -16.24 -8.21
N PHE A 650 3.30 -17.46 -7.76
CA PHE A 650 2.05 -17.86 -7.10
C PHE A 650 2.31 -18.23 -5.66
N ARG A 651 1.43 -17.83 -4.74
CA ARG A 651 1.50 -18.23 -3.33
C ARG A 651 1.01 -19.66 -3.16
N GLY A 652 1.73 -20.47 -2.39
CA GLY A 652 1.37 -21.86 -2.09
C GLY A 652 -0.04 -21.96 -1.50
N SER A 653 -0.34 -21.16 -0.46
CA SER A 653 -1.69 -21.11 0.13
C SER A 653 -2.79 -20.67 -0.84
N ALA A 654 -2.50 -19.83 -1.85
CA ALA A 654 -3.50 -19.47 -2.85
C ALA A 654 -3.77 -20.63 -3.84
N LEU A 655 -2.76 -21.44 -4.15
CA LEU A 655 -2.92 -22.62 -5.01
C LEU A 655 -3.57 -23.79 -4.27
N MET A 656 -3.32 -23.93 -2.97
CA MET A 656 -3.94 -24.94 -2.10
C MET A 656 -5.39 -24.62 -1.73
N ASP A 657 -5.90 -23.47 -2.14
CA ASP A 657 -7.26 -23.02 -1.84
C ASP A 657 -8.32 -23.91 -2.49
N ASP A 658 -9.55 -23.84 -1.98
CA ASP A 658 -10.62 -24.77 -2.33
C ASP A 658 -10.87 -24.84 -3.83
N ASN A 659 -10.84 -26.06 -4.35
CA ASN A 659 -11.08 -26.40 -5.76
C ASN A 659 -10.09 -25.81 -6.78
N VAL A 660 -9.02 -25.08 -6.38
CA VAL A 660 -8.05 -24.51 -7.33
C VAL A 660 -7.28 -25.62 -8.05
N MET A 661 -6.48 -26.41 -7.33
CA MET A 661 -5.73 -27.54 -7.91
C MET A 661 -6.65 -28.57 -8.57
N ARG A 662 -7.84 -28.82 -7.99
CA ARG A 662 -8.84 -29.72 -8.57
C ARG A 662 -9.29 -29.25 -9.96
N LYS A 663 -9.56 -27.94 -10.14
CA LYS A 663 -9.97 -27.37 -11.42
C LYS A 663 -8.93 -27.61 -12.52
N TYR A 664 -7.64 -27.54 -12.19
CA TYR A 664 -6.57 -27.87 -13.13
C TYR A 664 -6.55 -29.34 -13.58
N THR A 665 -7.15 -30.26 -12.82
CA THR A 665 -7.24 -31.69 -13.19
C THR A 665 -8.47 -32.06 -14.03
N ILE A 666 -9.44 -31.15 -14.18
CA ILE A 666 -10.69 -31.41 -14.90
C ILE A 666 -10.39 -31.57 -16.40
N LYS A 667 -10.79 -32.70 -16.99
CA LYS A 667 -10.63 -32.90 -18.44
C LYS A 667 -11.52 -31.90 -19.20
N PRO A 668 -11.00 -31.24 -20.24
CA PRO A 668 -11.81 -30.34 -21.05
C PRO A 668 -12.87 -31.15 -21.80
N THR A 669 -14.13 -30.79 -21.60
CA THR A 669 -15.30 -31.38 -22.28
C THR A 669 -16.00 -30.39 -23.21
N GLU A 670 -15.79 -29.09 -23.00
CA GLU A 670 -16.41 -28.00 -23.75
C GLU A 670 -15.34 -27.19 -24.50
N ALA A 671 -15.73 -26.51 -25.59
CA ALA A 671 -14.83 -25.65 -26.36
C ALA A 671 -14.21 -24.52 -25.49
N SER A 672 -14.98 -23.98 -24.55
CA SER A 672 -14.53 -23.04 -23.53
C SER A 672 -13.41 -23.63 -22.66
N HIS A 673 -13.57 -24.88 -22.22
CA HIS A 673 -12.59 -25.60 -21.41
C HIS A 673 -11.28 -25.85 -22.16
N HIS A 674 -11.32 -26.15 -23.46
CA HIS A 674 -10.12 -26.27 -24.27
C HIS A 674 -9.36 -24.93 -24.37
N LEU A 675 -10.09 -23.82 -24.59
CA LEU A 675 -9.48 -22.49 -24.64
C LEU A 675 -8.88 -22.08 -23.29
N MET A 676 -9.58 -22.34 -22.19
CA MET A 676 -9.12 -21.96 -20.85
C MET A 676 -7.99 -22.84 -20.34
N TYR A 677 -8.08 -24.15 -20.54
CA TYR A 677 -7.15 -25.09 -19.92
C TYR A 677 -5.92 -25.41 -20.79
N ASP A 678 -6.07 -25.47 -22.12
CA ASP A 678 -4.97 -25.89 -23.00
C ASP A 678 -4.15 -24.69 -23.51
N GLN A 679 -4.70 -23.46 -23.52
CA GLN A 679 -3.95 -22.23 -23.85
C GLN A 679 -3.36 -21.50 -22.63
N GLY A 680 -3.39 -22.10 -21.44
CA GLY A 680 -2.74 -21.56 -20.24
C GLY A 680 -3.33 -20.25 -19.71
N LYS A 681 -4.58 -19.89 -20.09
CA LYS A 681 -5.27 -18.73 -19.52
C LYS A 681 -5.81 -19.06 -18.14
N ILE A 682 -5.06 -18.68 -17.10
CA ILE A 682 -5.46 -18.84 -15.70
C ILE A 682 -6.64 -17.91 -15.39
N VAL A 683 -7.87 -18.32 -15.69
CA VAL A 683 -9.07 -17.54 -15.36
C VAL A 683 -9.88 -18.27 -14.28
N LYS A 684 -10.08 -17.54 -13.18
CA LYS A 684 -10.88 -17.84 -11.97
C LYS A 684 -10.32 -18.89 -11.03
#